data_AF-A0A815II18-F1
#
_entry.id   AF-A0A815II18-F1
#
_cell.length_a   1.000
_cell.length_b   1.000
_cell.length_c   1.000
_cell.angle_alpha   90.00
_cell.angle_beta   90.00
_cell.angle_gamma   90.00
#
_symmetry.space_group_name_H-M   'P 1'
#
loop_
_entity.id
_entity.type
_entity.pdbx_description
1 polymer ?
#
loop_
_entity_poly.entity_id
_entity_poly.type
_entity_poly.pdbx_seq_one_letter_code
_entity_poly.pdbx_strand_id
1 'polypeptide(L)'
;MPNLDLLRQIESAVLSCVSSDAQRRQQAYDYVEKIKSDPNQSLSIGFDFFDKSQTFDPLVKHFGLQCIEETIKYKWTALDSQLKVSIKERLWLLMNEQDQLPTHLKTILVRCVCEIAKREWPQQWPSFLDELVSLSKTNSTNEYSLLILAYLIEDVIVLQTLNQIRKRDIQTTLLQHGNKLLEFIEYFLDLPNTISSSLYALTMFATFLPIDSFFSTKIIDKIVLLLNSSIHRMKAAEFLSVISDRRGKYEERLPLLQLYPYLFQAGSQYNDLFSAVQVKQPYETYDFMKQYAMVITALCEQLCYLCGGEDANKKTPLPEQFSNGVFLQVLITLMQHPSIYISLYGYQMWIQLLKANIFQENDYKNISPIVLRALCHSLVKQPYKQTDQEQDIASYYIRYDYEDESDYQKFIGKNRTVLIRSIDNVCKNSGQLAIAIRIGFDYADYCFQPANLTNLLLFESLIAYWQIIERHSRALLTPREVFNHLNILSDADQLAFCQRGQTLIQQLLSINDHENLDFVAYSLRLLTCLYVFTRGEQSWTQRILEHLFRVLTTERHLGSQMSPLQKQASCLIDLCLNYGPSIFVYFNDLFQVTQNLVRQQTAKDQPIRLAGWQWSILVECLAILLNYFQSYQQQAMYINGLVEPFAQILTQFNTNVNDIQGFIDYIGLKPTPDANSTNNQRFVLLSVHILCGLLRRVALPTDPSICSTNGYQETFEGTVFIRNPAAPAYLQLTNCVFKLLTYCHALHAPNSPLAQGPFSFLSTMTEAEKAVYLQQENNDDYNASLATTTTTMTLSENDRRLHNRFSSFLDRLQILIGTYFTLKPDLYQTNDALNTIGTTLFTSLDHLPDFRVRNMIRNCFLPFVRHCPANTILIAVLEPLLPFMYTKLKDKWKIITERQTIKVTNGNTIVNNGEDHQSQDRCEEEVVEEQVTCYLTRDFIDVIRSLLTRQLNNNNLGPLTTNGNDIDETSMDDTMPTDEQNAAENVTRKALPMNRNQQVPSEFGLKILQESSRICQYCLLILFDGLSWPDTSSVTKLSHICHALIKHLSVLINGNHDFLRQLYIYILCALKIHGDNEPIACILLSLAVLMYETFQQTSSNLFDSVLVEIPEVTNEQVNTYRDKMQKQVNGKALNDKQKRDILRHLVQPLMAQNVAQMFKREPLALSDLPPLIRFSKRALHPVLQYLRQSNGDQDEDHGLASLFQHPDD
;
A
#
# COMPACT_ATOMS: atom_id res chain seq x y z
N MET A 1 29.39 -38.01 -44.11
CA MET A 1 28.24 -37.91 -43.20
C MET A 1 28.55 -38.63 -41.88
N PRO A 2 29.30 -38.02 -40.94
CA PRO A 2 29.78 -38.72 -39.74
C PRO A 2 28.98 -38.46 -38.44
N ASN A 3 27.91 -37.66 -38.43
CA ASN A 3 27.38 -37.09 -37.17
C ASN A 3 25.92 -37.45 -36.81
N LEU A 4 25.24 -38.34 -37.55
CA LEU A 4 23.83 -38.66 -37.31
C LEU A 4 23.58 -39.40 -35.99
N ASP A 5 24.41 -40.42 -35.69
CA ASP A 5 24.25 -41.21 -34.47
C ASP A 5 24.48 -40.37 -33.21
N LEU A 6 25.41 -39.40 -33.27
CA LEU A 6 25.64 -38.45 -32.19
C LEU A 6 24.42 -37.53 -31.99
N LEU A 7 23.83 -37.00 -33.06
CA LEU A 7 22.64 -36.15 -32.97
C LEU A 7 21.43 -36.91 -32.38
N ARG A 8 21.23 -38.18 -32.73
CA ARG A 8 20.17 -39.03 -32.15
C ARG A 8 20.41 -39.36 -30.67
N GLN A 9 21.66 -39.54 -30.25
CA GLN A 9 22.00 -39.70 -28.83
C GLN A 9 21.70 -38.43 -28.02
N ILE A 10 22.00 -37.26 -28.58
CA ILE A 10 21.71 -35.98 -27.94
C ILE A 10 20.20 -35.73 -27.88
N GLU A 11 19.46 -36.05 -28.94
CA GLU A 11 17.99 -36.01 -28.93
C GLU A 11 17.41 -36.87 -27.81
N SER A 12 17.90 -38.12 -27.65
CA SER A 12 17.47 -38.99 -26.56
C SER A 12 17.79 -38.41 -25.18
N ALA A 13 18.97 -37.78 -25.01
CA ALA A 13 19.33 -37.12 -23.76
C ALA A 13 18.42 -35.92 -23.45
N VAL A 14 18.18 -35.04 -24.43
CA VAL A 14 17.29 -33.87 -24.27
C VAL A 14 15.88 -34.29 -23.89
N LEU A 15 15.33 -35.31 -24.55
CA LEU A 15 13.99 -35.84 -24.22
C LEU A 15 13.97 -36.50 -22.83
N SER A 16 15.09 -37.09 -22.39
CA SER A 16 15.22 -37.69 -21.06
C SER A 16 15.35 -36.66 -19.93
N CYS A 17 15.66 -35.39 -20.23
CA CYS A 17 15.63 -34.30 -19.25
C CYS A 17 14.21 -34.03 -18.70
N VAL A 18 13.16 -34.49 -19.40
CA VAL A 18 11.75 -34.36 -18.96
C VAL A 18 11.23 -35.69 -18.36
N SER A 19 12.12 -36.66 -18.13
CA SER A 19 11.74 -37.95 -17.54
C SER A 19 11.20 -37.81 -16.12
N SER A 20 10.24 -38.67 -15.74
CA SER A 20 9.75 -38.82 -14.37
C SER A 20 10.79 -39.46 -13.42
N ASP A 21 11.80 -40.15 -13.96
CA ASP A 21 12.90 -40.74 -13.20
C ASP A 21 13.99 -39.69 -12.90
N ALA A 22 14.19 -39.40 -11.61
CA ALA A 22 15.13 -38.39 -11.15
C ALA A 22 16.60 -38.70 -11.50
N GLN A 23 17.01 -39.98 -11.49
CA GLN A 23 18.40 -40.35 -11.80
C GLN A 23 18.70 -40.20 -13.28
N ARG A 24 17.79 -40.65 -14.14
CA ARG A 24 17.92 -40.49 -15.60
C ARG A 24 17.89 -39.02 -16.01
N ARG A 25 17.02 -38.22 -15.39
CA ARG A 25 16.95 -36.78 -15.62
C ARG A 25 18.24 -36.07 -15.23
N GLN A 26 18.84 -36.40 -14.08
CA GLN A 26 20.12 -35.82 -13.66
C GLN A 26 21.26 -36.20 -14.62
N GLN A 27 21.37 -37.49 -15.00
CA GLN A 27 22.39 -37.96 -15.94
C GLN A 27 22.25 -37.29 -17.31
N ALA A 28 21.01 -37.13 -17.80
CA ALA A 28 20.72 -36.43 -19.03
C ALA A 28 21.10 -34.94 -18.94
N TYR A 29 20.79 -34.27 -17.83
CA TYR A 29 21.15 -32.88 -17.60
C TYR A 29 22.67 -32.66 -17.59
N ASP A 30 23.41 -33.47 -16.84
CA ASP A 30 24.88 -33.39 -16.75
C ASP A 30 25.53 -33.61 -18.13
N TYR A 31 25.00 -34.55 -18.92
CA TYR A 31 25.45 -34.82 -20.28
C TYR A 31 25.22 -33.63 -21.22
N VAL A 32 24.03 -33.04 -21.14
CA VAL A 32 23.63 -31.87 -21.94
C VAL A 32 24.46 -30.63 -21.58
N GLU A 33 24.73 -30.38 -20.30
CA GLU A 33 25.61 -29.27 -19.85
C GLU A 33 27.07 -29.46 -20.28
N LYS A 34 27.55 -30.71 -20.32
CA LYS A 34 28.88 -31.01 -20.86
C LYS A 34 29.00 -30.62 -22.34
N ILE A 35 27.95 -30.80 -23.15
CA ILE A 35 27.93 -30.39 -24.56
C ILE A 35 28.02 -28.86 -24.70
N LYS A 36 27.32 -28.11 -23.84
CA LYS A 36 27.38 -26.64 -23.80
C LYS A 36 28.77 -26.09 -23.42
N SER A 37 29.59 -26.89 -22.72
CA SER A 37 30.92 -26.46 -22.28
C SER A 37 31.90 -26.20 -23.44
N ASP A 38 31.78 -26.93 -24.57
CA ASP A 38 32.61 -26.75 -25.76
C ASP A 38 31.90 -25.89 -26.83
N PRO A 39 32.34 -24.63 -27.08
CA PRO A 39 31.69 -23.76 -28.06
C PRO A 39 31.68 -24.30 -29.49
N ASN A 40 32.71 -25.04 -29.93
CA ASN A 40 32.77 -25.52 -31.31
C ASN A 40 31.78 -26.66 -31.55
N GLN A 41 31.67 -27.58 -30.58
CA GLN A 41 30.68 -28.67 -30.62
C GLN A 41 29.26 -28.12 -30.49
N SER A 42 29.04 -27.21 -29.53
CA SER A 42 27.77 -26.53 -29.28
C SER A 42 27.21 -25.86 -30.54
N LEU A 43 28.05 -25.11 -31.28
CA LEU A 43 27.64 -24.44 -32.52
C LEU A 43 27.37 -25.44 -33.65
N SER A 44 28.24 -26.44 -33.85
CA SER A 44 28.01 -27.46 -34.89
C SER A 44 26.69 -28.18 -34.66
N ILE A 45 26.53 -28.76 -33.46
CA ILE A 45 25.35 -29.53 -33.06
C ILE A 45 24.09 -28.66 -33.15
N GLY A 46 24.15 -27.41 -32.66
CA GLY A 46 23.02 -26.50 -32.63
C GLY A 46 22.42 -26.21 -34.00
N PHE A 47 23.27 -26.01 -35.03
CA PHE A 47 22.80 -25.79 -36.39
C PHE A 47 22.45 -27.08 -37.13
N ASP A 48 23.11 -28.21 -36.83
CA ASP A 48 22.89 -29.48 -37.51
C ASP A 48 21.48 -30.05 -37.24
N PHE A 49 20.84 -29.69 -36.12
CA PHE A 49 19.42 -30.01 -35.83
C PHE A 49 18.40 -29.35 -36.76
N PHE A 50 18.83 -28.39 -37.59
CA PHE A 50 17.97 -27.68 -38.55
C PHE A 50 18.21 -28.10 -40.00
N ASP A 51 19.05 -29.11 -40.24
CA ASP A 51 19.24 -29.65 -41.59
C ASP A 51 17.93 -30.26 -42.12
N LYS A 52 17.51 -29.83 -43.32
CA LYS A 52 16.30 -30.30 -44.01
C LYS A 52 16.36 -31.78 -44.38
N SER A 53 17.55 -32.37 -44.40
CA SER A 53 17.73 -33.80 -44.68
C SER A 53 17.11 -34.70 -43.61
N GLN A 54 16.79 -34.17 -42.41
CA GLN A 54 16.30 -34.94 -41.28
C GLN A 54 15.24 -34.22 -40.45
N THR A 55 14.38 -35.00 -39.78
CA THR A 55 13.38 -34.50 -38.84
C THR A 55 13.80 -34.81 -37.41
N PHE A 56 13.90 -33.75 -36.61
CA PHE A 56 14.20 -33.76 -35.18
C PHE A 56 13.05 -33.13 -34.39
N ASP A 57 12.88 -33.56 -33.14
CA ASP A 57 11.86 -33.04 -32.23
C ASP A 57 12.01 -31.52 -31.97
N PRO A 58 10.90 -30.75 -31.88
CA PRO A 58 10.94 -29.33 -31.56
C PRO A 58 11.73 -28.97 -30.30
N LEU A 59 11.71 -29.81 -29.25
CA LEU A 59 12.46 -29.61 -28.01
C LEU A 59 13.98 -29.68 -28.25
N VAL A 60 14.41 -30.53 -29.17
CA VAL A 60 15.83 -30.67 -29.54
C VAL A 60 16.29 -29.48 -30.38
N LYS A 61 15.44 -29.01 -31.30
CA LYS A 61 15.68 -27.76 -32.04
C LYS A 61 15.74 -26.56 -31.11
N HIS A 62 14.89 -26.53 -30.08
CA HIS A 62 14.92 -25.52 -29.03
C HIS A 62 16.26 -25.53 -28.28
N PHE A 63 16.69 -26.70 -27.83
CA PHE A 63 17.99 -26.89 -27.17
C PHE A 63 19.17 -26.48 -28.08
N GLY A 64 19.12 -26.80 -29.37
CA GLY A 64 20.13 -26.41 -30.36
C GLY A 64 20.27 -24.89 -30.49
N LEU A 65 19.15 -24.16 -30.57
CA LEU A 65 19.18 -22.70 -30.56
C LEU A 65 19.65 -22.12 -29.22
N GLN A 66 19.31 -22.76 -28.09
CA GLN A 66 19.81 -22.35 -26.78
C GLN A 66 21.34 -22.47 -26.68
N CYS A 67 21.92 -23.54 -27.23
CA CYS A 67 23.37 -23.74 -27.30
C CYS A 67 24.06 -22.62 -28.10
N ILE A 68 23.46 -22.22 -29.22
CA ILE A 68 23.93 -21.09 -30.03
C ILE A 68 23.82 -19.79 -29.23
N GLU A 69 22.68 -19.53 -28.59
CA GLU A 69 22.44 -18.34 -27.79
C GLU A 69 23.45 -18.21 -26.63
N GLU A 70 23.68 -19.27 -25.85
CA GLU A 70 24.63 -19.27 -24.72
C GLU A 70 26.07 -19.05 -25.19
N THR A 71 26.44 -19.62 -26.34
CA THR A 71 27.77 -19.44 -26.92
C THR A 71 27.98 -17.98 -27.32
N ILE A 72 26.99 -17.36 -27.96
CA ILE A 72 27.01 -15.91 -28.27
C ILE A 72 27.02 -15.09 -26.98
N LYS A 73 26.25 -15.51 -25.96
CA LYS A 73 26.11 -14.71 -24.74
C LYS A 73 27.40 -14.65 -23.94
N TYR A 74 28.05 -15.78 -23.72
CA TYR A 74 29.15 -15.91 -22.77
C TYR A 74 30.53 -16.08 -23.41
N LYS A 75 30.62 -16.57 -24.65
CA LYS A 75 31.90 -16.94 -25.29
C LYS A 75 32.24 -16.13 -26.53
N TRP A 76 31.38 -15.20 -26.97
CA TRP A 76 31.54 -14.45 -28.23
C TRP A 76 32.86 -13.69 -28.38
N THR A 77 33.37 -13.07 -27.31
CA THR A 77 34.63 -12.31 -27.37
C THR A 77 35.84 -13.19 -27.66
N ALA A 78 35.80 -14.47 -27.25
CA ALA A 78 36.87 -15.43 -27.43
C ALA A 78 36.84 -16.15 -28.80
N LEU A 79 35.77 -16.00 -29.58
CA LEU A 79 35.65 -16.60 -30.91
C LEU A 79 36.49 -15.84 -31.94
N ASP A 80 37.01 -16.58 -32.93
CA ASP A 80 37.72 -16.01 -34.07
C ASP A 80 36.78 -15.23 -35.01
N SER A 81 37.34 -14.40 -35.89
CA SER A 81 36.54 -13.59 -36.82
C SER A 81 35.82 -14.43 -37.86
N GLN A 82 36.39 -15.56 -38.28
CA GLN A 82 35.80 -16.44 -39.30
C GLN A 82 34.55 -17.17 -38.77
N LEU A 83 34.58 -17.73 -37.55
CA LEU A 83 33.41 -18.37 -36.96
C LEU A 83 32.30 -17.35 -36.69
N LYS A 84 32.62 -16.12 -36.25
CA LYS A 84 31.61 -15.07 -36.06
C LYS A 84 30.83 -14.77 -37.34
N VAL A 85 31.53 -14.64 -38.47
CA VAL A 85 30.89 -14.45 -39.78
C VAL A 85 30.06 -15.67 -40.16
N SER A 86 30.61 -16.88 -39.99
CA SER A 86 29.89 -18.13 -40.28
C SER A 86 28.59 -18.27 -39.46
N ILE A 87 28.61 -17.91 -38.18
CA ILE A 87 27.41 -17.93 -37.31
C ILE A 87 26.34 -16.97 -37.85
N LYS A 88 26.72 -15.73 -38.21
CA LYS A 88 25.79 -14.75 -38.78
C LYS A 88 25.15 -15.27 -40.08
N GLU A 89 25.97 -15.79 -41.00
CA GLU A 89 25.50 -16.34 -42.28
C GLU A 89 24.54 -17.52 -42.09
N ARG A 90 24.86 -18.46 -41.18
CA ARG A 90 23.99 -19.61 -40.89
C ARG A 90 22.68 -19.21 -40.22
N LEU A 91 22.69 -18.22 -39.32
CA LEU A 91 21.46 -17.67 -38.72
C LEU A 91 20.57 -16.98 -39.77
N TRP A 92 21.16 -16.21 -40.69
CA TRP A 92 20.45 -15.57 -41.79
C TRP A 92 19.84 -16.60 -42.76
N LEU A 93 20.59 -17.66 -43.07
CA LEU A 93 20.10 -18.77 -43.89
C LEU A 93 18.90 -19.44 -43.23
N LEU A 94 19.00 -19.73 -41.93
CA LEU A 94 17.92 -20.30 -41.13
C LEU A 94 16.64 -19.47 -41.18
N MET A 95 16.76 -18.15 -41.05
CA MET A 95 15.62 -17.23 -41.14
C MET A 95 15.00 -17.19 -42.54
N ASN A 96 15.80 -17.31 -43.61
CA ASN A 96 15.28 -17.32 -44.98
C ASN A 96 14.67 -18.68 -45.39
N GLU A 97 15.15 -19.79 -44.82
CA GLU A 97 14.81 -21.13 -45.27
C GLU A 97 13.67 -21.80 -44.49
N GLN A 98 13.36 -21.33 -43.29
CA GLN A 98 12.41 -21.96 -42.35
C GLN A 98 11.22 -21.03 -42.06
N ASP A 99 10.31 -20.93 -43.04
CA ASP A 99 9.17 -20.01 -43.01
C ASP A 99 8.02 -20.41 -42.04
N GLN A 100 8.05 -21.62 -41.47
CA GLN A 100 7.00 -22.15 -40.58
C GLN A 100 7.52 -22.62 -39.22
N LEU A 101 8.50 -21.91 -38.64
CA LEU A 101 8.96 -22.23 -37.29
C LEU A 101 7.87 -21.88 -36.26
N PRO A 102 7.62 -22.75 -35.25
CA PRO A 102 6.84 -22.40 -34.08
C PRO A 102 7.34 -21.12 -33.41
N THR A 103 6.43 -20.33 -32.84
CA THR A 103 6.72 -19.01 -32.23
C THR A 103 7.88 -19.07 -31.23
N HIS A 104 7.96 -20.10 -30.38
CA HIS A 104 9.01 -20.23 -29.38
C HIS A 104 10.42 -20.40 -30.00
N LEU A 105 10.57 -21.18 -31.09
CA LEU A 105 11.84 -21.33 -31.79
C LEU A 105 12.23 -20.05 -32.51
N LYS A 106 11.24 -19.41 -33.14
CA LYS A 106 11.40 -18.13 -33.82
C LYS A 106 11.92 -17.04 -32.86
N THR A 107 11.37 -16.97 -31.65
CA THR A 107 11.82 -16.03 -30.60
C THR A 107 13.28 -16.23 -30.24
N ILE A 108 13.77 -17.46 -30.12
CA ILE A 108 15.16 -17.72 -29.75
C ILE A 108 16.10 -17.43 -30.90
N LEU A 109 15.69 -17.75 -32.13
CA LEU A 109 16.43 -17.40 -33.34
C LEU A 109 16.62 -15.87 -33.44
N VAL A 110 15.56 -15.10 -33.18
CA VAL A 110 15.61 -13.63 -33.08
C VAL A 110 16.54 -13.18 -31.94
N ARG A 111 16.44 -13.78 -30.75
CA ARG A 111 17.31 -13.47 -29.59
C ARG A 111 18.78 -13.70 -29.90
N CYS A 112 19.14 -14.76 -30.62
CA CYS A 112 20.53 -14.99 -31.03
C CYS A 112 21.08 -13.81 -31.83
N VAL A 113 20.30 -13.28 -32.78
CA VAL A 113 20.69 -12.10 -33.57
C VAL A 113 20.76 -10.83 -32.71
N CYS A 114 19.79 -10.63 -31.81
CA CYS A 114 19.84 -9.51 -30.86
C CYS A 114 21.08 -9.57 -29.96
N GLU A 115 21.47 -10.74 -29.46
CA GLU A 115 22.69 -10.91 -28.66
C GLU A 115 23.96 -10.57 -29.46
N ILE A 116 24.03 -10.89 -30.75
CA ILE A 116 25.13 -10.46 -31.62
C ILE A 116 25.10 -8.93 -31.81
N ALA A 117 23.93 -8.36 -32.11
CA ALA A 117 23.76 -6.92 -32.31
C ALA A 117 24.18 -6.12 -31.06
N LYS A 118 23.78 -6.56 -29.86
CA LYS A 118 24.19 -5.93 -28.59
C LYS A 118 25.71 -5.84 -28.42
N ARG A 119 26.46 -6.81 -28.96
CA ARG A 119 27.93 -6.88 -28.87
C ARG A 119 28.65 -6.12 -29.97
N GLU A 120 28.11 -6.11 -31.18
CA GLU A 120 28.84 -5.62 -32.37
C GLU A 120 28.24 -4.35 -33.00
N TRP A 121 26.91 -4.20 -32.99
CA TRP A 121 26.24 -3.02 -33.55
C TRP A 121 26.27 -1.83 -32.57
N PRO A 122 26.68 -0.60 -32.99
CA PRO A 122 26.77 -0.13 -34.37
C PRO A 122 28.15 -0.19 -35.03
N GLN A 123 29.26 -0.14 -34.28
CA GLN A 123 30.58 0.13 -34.87
C GLN A 123 31.20 -1.07 -35.61
N GLN A 124 31.02 -2.29 -35.11
CA GLN A 124 31.60 -3.51 -35.70
C GLN A 124 30.69 -4.17 -36.73
N TRP A 125 29.43 -3.74 -36.83
CA TRP A 125 28.46 -4.25 -37.80
C TRP A 125 27.65 -3.11 -38.45
N PRO A 126 28.28 -2.18 -39.19
CA PRO A 126 27.61 -0.99 -39.71
C PRO A 126 26.50 -1.30 -40.72
N SER A 127 26.59 -2.40 -41.46
CA SER A 127 25.62 -2.87 -42.45
C SER A 127 24.36 -3.51 -41.87
N PHE A 128 24.26 -3.66 -40.54
CA PHE A 128 23.18 -4.39 -39.88
C PHE A 128 21.77 -3.94 -40.31
N LEU A 129 21.51 -2.62 -40.35
CA LEU A 129 20.19 -2.12 -40.74
C LEU A 129 19.88 -2.41 -42.22
N ASP A 130 20.88 -2.29 -43.10
CA ASP A 130 20.73 -2.61 -44.53
C ASP A 130 20.47 -4.10 -44.74
N GLU A 131 21.14 -4.95 -43.95
CA GLU A 131 20.91 -6.40 -43.94
C GLU A 131 19.50 -6.75 -43.46
N LEU A 132 18.96 -6.07 -42.44
CA LEU A 132 17.57 -6.27 -42.01
C LEU A 132 16.55 -5.88 -43.09
N VAL A 133 16.81 -4.80 -43.84
CA VAL A 133 15.97 -4.39 -44.97
C VAL A 133 16.07 -5.39 -46.12
N SER A 134 17.24 -6.01 -46.32
CA SER A 134 17.39 -7.09 -47.31
C SER A 134 16.63 -8.35 -46.90
N LEU A 135 16.69 -8.72 -45.62
CA LEU A 135 16.00 -9.88 -45.05
C LEU A 135 14.48 -9.75 -45.20
N SER A 136 13.94 -8.54 -45.01
CA SER A 136 12.51 -8.28 -45.17
C SER A 136 12.04 -8.29 -46.64
N LYS A 137 12.94 -8.46 -47.61
CA LYS A 137 12.58 -8.63 -49.03
C LYS A 137 12.72 -10.08 -49.48
N THR A 138 13.58 -10.85 -48.82
CA THR A 138 13.88 -12.25 -49.18
C THR A 138 13.02 -13.26 -48.43
N ASN A 139 12.71 -12.97 -47.17
CA ASN A 139 11.90 -13.86 -46.34
C ASN A 139 10.40 -13.72 -46.69
N SER A 140 9.65 -14.83 -46.76
CA SER A 140 8.25 -14.79 -47.17
C SER A 140 7.29 -14.26 -46.09
N THR A 141 7.69 -14.36 -44.81
CA THR A 141 6.91 -13.92 -43.64
C THR A 141 7.10 -12.43 -43.31
N ASN A 142 8.20 -11.80 -43.76
CA ASN A 142 8.57 -10.40 -43.57
C ASN A 142 8.69 -9.89 -42.11
N GLU A 143 8.47 -10.76 -41.12
CA GLU A 143 8.31 -10.37 -39.71
C GLU A 143 9.59 -10.44 -38.88
N TYR A 144 10.60 -11.20 -39.31
CA TYR A 144 11.88 -11.34 -38.58
C TYR A 144 12.57 -10.00 -38.35
N SER A 145 12.64 -9.14 -39.37
CA SER A 145 13.29 -7.83 -39.26
C SER A 145 12.60 -6.94 -38.22
N LEU A 146 11.26 -6.99 -38.13
CA LEU A 146 10.48 -6.23 -37.15
C LEU A 146 10.72 -6.76 -35.74
N LEU A 147 10.72 -8.08 -35.56
CA LEU A 147 10.95 -8.71 -34.25
C LEU A 147 12.38 -8.50 -33.75
N ILE A 148 13.39 -8.57 -34.62
CA ILE A 148 14.79 -8.26 -34.25
C ILE A 148 14.91 -6.84 -33.73
N LEU A 149 14.29 -5.86 -34.40
CA LEU A 149 14.28 -4.47 -33.95
C LEU A 149 13.56 -4.33 -32.60
N ALA A 150 12.39 -4.95 -32.44
CA ALA A 150 11.60 -4.88 -31.22
C ALA A 150 12.35 -5.47 -30.01
N TYR A 151 12.85 -6.71 -30.13
CA TYR A 151 13.58 -7.40 -29.05
C TYR A 151 14.91 -6.72 -28.72
N LEU A 152 15.61 -6.15 -29.71
CA LEU A 152 16.83 -5.39 -29.46
C LEU A 152 16.53 -4.14 -28.62
N ILE A 153 15.46 -3.41 -28.96
CA ILE A 153 15.04 -2.23 -28.19
C ILE A 153 14.60 -2.64 -26.78
N GLU A 154 13.81 -3.70 -26.65
CA GLU A 154 13.38 -4.23 -25.36
C GLU A 154 14.57 -4.56 -24.47
N ASP A 155 15.54 -5.34 -24.97
CA ASP A 155 16.73 -5.74 -24.20
C ASP A 155 17.61 -4.54 -23.78
N VAL A 156 17.74 -3.53 -24.63
CA VAL A 156 18.70 -2.42 -24.44
C VAL A 156 18.09 -1.25 -23.69
N ILE A 157 16.87 -0.87 -24.04
CA ILE A 157 16.22 0.35 -23.53
C ILE A 157 15.32 0.03 -22.34
N VAL A 158 14.50 -1.01 -22.48
CA VAL A 158 13.47 -1.36 -21.50
C VAL A 158 14.07 -2.18 -20.35
N LEU A 159 14.65 -3.34 -20.67
CA LEU A 159 15.26 -4.26 -19.70
C LEU A 159 16.67 -3.83 -19.24
N GLN A 160 17.30 -2.91 -19.98
CA GLN A 160 18.63 -2.35 -19.67
C GLN A 160 19.69 -3.41 -19.37
N THR A 161 19.72 -4.48 -20.18
CA THR A 161 20.61 -5.64 -19.98
C THR A 161 22.11 -5.35 -20.24
N LEU A 162 22.43 -4.14 -20.68
CA LEU A 162 23.78 -3.70 -21.05
C LEU A 162 24.30 -2.61 -20.12
N ASN A 163 25.62 -2.46 -20.08
CA ASN A 163 26.24 -1.30 -19.43
C ASN A 163 25.81 0.02 -20.08
N GLN A 164 25.87 1.11 -19.30
CA GLN A 164 25.36 2.43 -19.72
C GLN A 164 26.04 3.00 -20.98
N ILE A 165 27.31 2.67 -21.21
CA ILE A 165 28.05 3.15 -22.39
C ILE A 165 27.51 2.48 -23.65
N ARG A 166 27.44 1.14 -23.64
CA ARG A 166 26.95 0.37 -24.79
C ARG A 166 25.48 0.65 -25.09
N LYS A 167 24.67 0.77 -24.03
CA LYS A 167 23.27 1.22 -24.15
C LYS A 167 23.19 2.57 -24.88
N ARG A 168 23.97 3.55 -24.45
CA ARG A 168 23.98 4.90 -25.02
C ARG A 168 24.41 4.89 -26.49
N ASP A 169 25.41 4.10 -26.86
CA ASP A 169 25.85 3.97 -28.26
C ASP A 169 24.71 3.46 -29.15
N ILE A 170 24.09 2.33 -28.78
CA ILE A 170 22.99 1.71 -29.52
C ILE A 170 21.79 2.66 -29.60
N GLN A 171 21.39 3.25 -28.48
CA GLN A 171 20.26 4.18 -28.42
C GLN A 171 20.49 5.43 -29.28
N THR A 172 21.72 5.96 -29.30
CA THR A 172 22.07 7.13 -30.13
C THR A 172 21.97 6.79 -31.62
N THR A 173 22.44 5.60 -32.03
CA THR A 173 22.32 5.17 -33.43
C THR A 173 20.87 4.89 -33.84
N LEU A 174 20.04 4.32 -32.95
CA LEU A 174 18.60 4.17 -33.18
C LEU A 174 17.91 5.53 -33.36
N LEU A 175 18.25 6.52 -32.54
CA LEU A 175 17.71 7.89 -32.67
C LEU A 175 18.11 8.53 -34.01
N GLN A 176 19.37 8.33 -34.45
CA GLN A 176 19.85 8.86 -35.74
C GLN A 176 19.08 8.28 -36.94
N HIS A 177 18.67 7.01 -36.88
CA HIS A 177 17.93 6.34 -37.95
C HIS A 177 16.42 6.29 -37.72
N GLY A 178 15.92 6.92 -36.65
CA GLY A 178 14.55 6.77 -36.16
C GLY A 178 13.48 7.01 -37.22
N ASN A 179 13.55 8.13 -37.94
CA ASN A 179 12.53 8.46 -38.95
C ASN A 179 12.49 7.44 -40.10
N LYS A 180 13.65 6.97 -40.59
CA LYS A 180 13.72 5.94 -41.64
C LYS A 180 13.17 4.59 -41.15
N LEU A 181 13.42 4.25 -39.89
CA LEU A 181 12.90 3.02 -39.28
C LEU A 181 11.38 3.11 -39.08
N LEU A 182 10.85 4.29 -38.76
CA LEU A 182 9.39 4.50 -38.70
C LEU A 182 8.74 4.38 -40.08
N GLU A 183 9.32 4.97 -41.14
CA GLU A 183 8.84 4.78 -42.52
C GLU A 183 8.88 3.30 -42.95
N PHE A 184 9.93 2.58 -42.56
CA PHE A 184 10.07 1.14 -42.80
C PHE A 184 8.94 0.36 -42.11
N ILE A 185 8.65 0.63 -40.83
CA ILE A 185 7.56 -0.06 -40.11
C ILE A 185 6.18 0.35 -40.65
N GLU A 186 6.02 1.61 -41.05
CA GLU A 186 4.78 2.12 -41.65
C GLU A 186 4.39 1.33 -42.91
N TYR A 187 5.37 0.95 -43.75
CA TYR A 187 5.14 0.09 -44.91
C TYR A 187 4.59 -1.29 -44.50
N PHE A 188 5.14 -1.91 -43.46
CA PHE A 188 4.66 -3.21 -42.98
C PHE A 188 3.34 -3.16 -42.21
N LEU A 189 2.84 -1.98 -41.85
CA LEU A 189 1.49 -1.84 -41.30
C LEU A 189 0.39 -2.06 -42.36
N ASP A 190 0.71 -1.91 -43.65
CA ASP A 190 -0.26 -2.15 -44.73
C ASP A 190 -0.34 -3.62 -45.16
N LEU A 191 0.58 -4.47 -44.66
CA LEU A 191 0.68 -5.87 -44.99
C LEU A 191 0.02 -6.74 -43.90
N PRO A 192 -1.02 -7.56 -44.23
CA PRO A 192 -1.84 -8.25 -43.24
C PRO A 192 -1.08 -9.14 -42.24
N ASN A 193 -0.06 -9.86 -42.72
CA ASN A 193 0.70 -10.82 -41.89
C ASN A 193 1.69 -10.14 -40.93
N THR A 194 2.02 -8.87 -41.15
CA THR A 194 3.04 -8.16 -40.36
C THR A 194 2.45 -7.14 -39.40
N ILE A 195 1.14 -6.82 -39.46
CA ILE A 195 0.49 -5.81 -38.60
C ILE A 195 0.83 -6.04 -37.11
N SER A 196 0.70 -7.28 -36.64
CA SER A 196 0.99 -7.64 -35.26
C SER A 196 2.45 -7.37 -34.84
N SER A 197 3.41 -7.74 -35.69
CA SER A 197 4.85 -7.54 -35.43
C SER A 197 5.26 -6.07 -35.58
N SER A 198 4.61 -5.33 -36.50
CA SER A 198 4.77 -3.89 -36.68
C SER A 198 4.27 -3.11 -35.47
N LEU A 199 3.09 -3.44 -34.92
CA LEU A 199 2.55 -2.79 -33.71
C LEU A 199 3.44 -3.04 -32.50
N TYR A 200 3.96 -4.26 -32.34
CA TYR A 200 4.90 -4.58 -31.27
C TYR A 200 6.21 -3.77 -31.41
N ALA A 201 6.78 -3.72 -32.61
CA ALA A 201 7.95 -2.87 -32.88
C ALA A 201 7.66 -1.40 -32.58
N LEU A 202 6.54 -0.84 -33.05
CA LEU A 202 6.15 0.54 -32.78
C LEU A 202 6.01 0.83 -31.28
N THR A 203 5.44 -0.11 -30.53
CA THR A 203 5.31 0.00 -29.07
C THR A 203 6.68 0.11 -28.41
N MET A 204 7.66 -0.68 -28.85
CA MET A 204 9.04 -0.57 -28.38
C MET A 204 9.69 0.77 -28.76
N PHE A 205 9.52 1.23 -30.00
CA PHE A 205 10.03 2.52 -30.44
C PHE A 205 9.40 3.70 -29.68
N ALA A 206 8.12 3.60 -29.33
CA ALA A 206 7.38 4.62 -28.58
C ALA A 206 7.95 4.88 -27.18
N THR A 207 8.76 3.96 -26.61
CA THR A 207 9.35 4.13 -25.27
C THR A 207 10.45 5.20 -25.21
N PHE A 208 11.15 5.48 -26.32
CA PHE A 208 12.30 6.38 -26.31
C PHE A 208 12.37 7.39 -27.45
N LEU A 209 11.76 7.12 -28.62
CA LEU A 209 11.79 8.07 -29.73
C LEU A 209 11.08 9.38 -29.35
N PRO A 210 11.45 10.51 -29.99
CA PRO A 210 10.72 11.77 -29.88
C PRO A 210 9.26 11.59 -30.33
N ILE A 211 8.34 12.15 -29.56
CA ILE A 211 6.90 11.99 -29.80
C ILE A 211 6.49 12.57 -31.16
N ASP A 212 7.06 13.72 -31.54
CA ASP A 212 6.83 14.38 -32.84
C ASP A 212 7.09 13.48 -34.05
N SER A 213 8.05 12.56 -33.96
CA SER A 213 8.40 11.69 -35.08
C SER A 213 7.23 10.82 -35.54
N PHE A 214 6.36 10.38 -34.62
CA PHE A 214 5.19 9.55 -34.96
C PHE A 214 4.12 10.35 -35.71
N PHE A 215 3.92 11.63 -35.40
CA PHE A 215 2.96 12.51 -36.08
C PHE A 215 3.42 12.99 -37.44
N SER A 216 4.74 12.91 -37.72
CA SER A 216 5.28 13.22 -39.04
C SER A 216 5.02 12.13 -40.09
N THR A 217 4.47 10.99 -39.68
CA THR A 217 4.16 9.81 -40.49
C THR A 217 2.64 9.53 -40.50
N LYS A 218 2.14 8.60 -41.33
CA LYS A 218 0.72 8.20 -41.27
C LYS A 218 0.45 7.08 -40.25
N ILE A 219 1.41 6.82 -39.35
CA ILE A 219 1.28 5.75 -38.35
C ILE A 219 0.06 6.01 -37.47
N ILE A 220 -0.12 7.24 -36.95
CA ILE A 220 -1.26 7.56 -36.08
C ILE A 220 -2.60 7.35 -36.79
N ASP A 221 -2.74 7.77 -38.04
CA ASP A 221 -3.95 7.54 -38.84
C ASP A 221 -4.26 6.04 -38.95
N LYS A 222 -3.24 5.21 -39.24
CA LYS A 222 -3.36 3.75 -39.34
C LYS A 222 -3.71 3.10 -37.99
N ILE A 223 -3.10 3.56 -36.89
CA ILE A 223 -3.40 3.07 -35.53
C ILE A 223 -4.87 3.30 -35.19
N VAL A 224 -5.40 4.49 -35.49
CA VAL A 224 -6.82 4.84 -35.23
C VAL A 224 -7.76 3.96 -36.06
N LEU A 225 -7.42 3.65 -37.31
CA LEU A 225 -8.18 2.69 -38.12
C LEU A 225 -8.16 1.28 -37.51
N LEU A 226 -7.00 0.83 -37.01
CA LEU A 226 -6.83 -0.48 -36.39
C LEU A 226 -7.59 -0.63 -35.06
N LEU A 227 -7.91 0.45 -34.36
CA LEU A 227 -8.81 0.41 -33.18
C LEU A 227 -10.20 -0.14 -33.53
N ASN A 228 -10.65 0.01 -34.78
CA ASN A 228 -11.93 -0.56 -35.21
C ASN A 228 -11.81 -2.06 -35.55
N SER A 229 -10.61 -2.60 -35.78
CA SER A 229 -10.39 -4.02 -36.07
C SER A 229 -10.46 -4.87 -34.80
N SER A 230 -11.31 -5.90 -34.75
CA SER A 230 -11.42 -6.80 -33.58
C SER A 230 -10.11 -7.53 -33.26
N ILE A 231 -9.33 -7.87 -34.29
CA ILE A 231 -8.10 -8.65 -34.15
C ILE A 231 -6.93 -7.79 -33.64
N HIS A 232 -6.85 -6.52 -34.07
CA HIS A 232 -5.67 -5.68 -33.86
C HIS A 232 -5.84 -4.56 -32.82
N ARG A 233 -7.09 -4.25 -32.42
CA ARG A 233 -7.39 -3.12 -31.53
C ARG A 233 -6.64 -3.15 -30.20
N MET A 234 -6.39 -4.33 -29.64
CA MET A 234 -5.65 -4.48 -28.39
C MET A 234 -4.21 -3.97 -28.53
N LYS A 235 -3.49 -4.48 -29.52
CA LYS A 235 -2.10 -4.07 -29.81
C LYS A 235 -1.99 -2.60 -30.23
N ALA A 236 -3.00 -2.08 -30.93
CA ALA A 236 -3.08 -0.65 -31.25
C ALA A 236 -3.25 0.21 -29.97
N ALA A 237 -4.09 -0.23 -29.03
CA ALA A 237 -4.25 0.44 -27.74
C ALA A 237 -3.02 0.31 -26.82
N GLU A 238 -2.28 -0.79 -26.87
CA GLU A 238 -0.98 -0.94 -26.18
C GLU A 238 0.04 0.10 -26.66
N PHE A 239 0.20 0.28 -27.97
CA PHE A 239 1.03 1.35 -28.54
C PHE A 239 0.59 2.73 -28.04
N LEU A 240 -0.73 3.02 -28.10
CA LEU A 240 -1.28 4.29 -27.63
C LEU A 240 -1.08 4.50 -26.12
N SER A 241 -1.09 3.44 -25.32
CA SER A 241 -0.87 3.52 -23.88
C SER A 241 0.57 3.93 -23.58
N VAL A 242 1.54 3.32 -24.27
CA VAL A 242 2.96 3.68 -24.10
C VAL A 242 3.21 5.13 -24.53
N ILE A 243 2.68 5.55 -25.69
CA ILE A 243 2.93 6.92 -26.17
C ILE A 243 2.24 7.98 -25.29
N SER A 244 1.02 7.71 -24.81
CA SER A 244 0.25 8.66 -23.98
C SER A 244 0.79 8.80 -22.56
N ASP A 245 1.40 7.76 -21.98
CA ASP A 245 2.03 7.83 -20.66
C ASP A 245 3.47 8.41 -20.71
N ARG A 246 3.98 8.78 -21.91
CA ARG A 246 5.33 9.35 -22.02
C ARG A 246 5.49 10.59 -21.13
N ARG A 247 6.50 10.52 -20.26
CA ARG A 247 6.90 11.61 -19.37
C ARG A 247 8.15 12.29 -19.91
N GLY A 248 8.21 13.61 -19.74
CA GLY A 248 9.32 14.43 -20.21
C GLY A 248 9.18 15.90 -19.84
N LYS A 249 9.93 16.76 -20.53
CA LYS A 249 9.78 18.21 -20.46
C LYS A 249 8.43 18.64 -21.03
N TYR A 250 8.05 19.89 -20.77
CA TYR A 250 6.79 20.45 -21.26
C TYR A 250 6.71 20.40 -22.80
N GLU A 251 7.73 20.92 -23.49
CA GLU A 251 7.80 20.99 -24.95
C GLU A 251 7.71 19.62 -25.63
N GLU A 252 8.37 18.61 -25.05
CA GLU A 252 8.41 17.24 -25.58
C GLU A 252 7.04 16.54 -25.54
N ARG A 253 6.12 17.00 -24.68
CA ARG A 253 4.78 16.41 -24.48
C ARG A 253 3.68 17.12 -25.25
N LEU A 254 3.90 18.36 -25.70
CA LEU A 254 2.94 19.13 -26.51
C LEU A 254 2.31 18.34 -27.67
N PRO A 255 3.07 17.51 -28.41
CA PRO A 255 2.52 16.79 -29.57
C PRO A 255 1.42 15.79 -29.19
N LEU A 256 1.38 15.31 -27.94
CA LEU A 256 0.34 14.39 -27.46
C LEU A 256 -1.07 14.98 -27.55
N LEU A 257 -1.20 16.31 -27.48
CA LEU A 257 -2.50 16.98 -27.67
C LEU A 257 -3.07 16.77 -29.08
N GLN A 258 -2.23 16.45 -30.07
CA GLN A 258 -2.68 16.14 -31.43
C GLN A 258 -3.46 14.82 -31.52
N LEU A 259 -3.39 13.94 -30.50
CA LEU A 259 -4.22 12.71 -30.46
C LEU A 259 -5.69 12.99 -30.20
N TYR A 260 -6.05 14.16 -29.66
CA TYR A 260 -7.44 14.46 -29.29
C TYR A 260 -8.40 14.45 -30.50
N PRO A 261 -8.11 15.14 -31.61
CA PRO A 261 -8.92 15.05 -32.83
C PRO A 261 -9.00 13.65 -33.44
N TYR A 262 -8.02 12.79 -33.18
CA TYR A 262 -8.02 11.41 -33.68
C TYR A 262 -8.90 10.48 -32.86
N LEU A 263 -8.83 10.58 -31.54
CA LEU A 263 -9.48 9.64 -30.62
C LEU A 263 -10.85 10.12 -30.12
N PHE A 264 -11.15 11.42 -30.16
CA PHE A 264 -12.42 11.97 -29.66
C PHE A 264 -13.24 12.57 -30.80
N GLN A 265 -13.52 11.74 -31.81
CA GLN A 265 -14.44 12.07 -32.90
C GLN A 265 -15.87 11.66 -32.54
N ALA A 266 -16.85 12.46 -32.95
CA ALA A 266 -18.26 12.11 -32.75
C ALA A 266 -18.61 10.83 -33.55
N GLY A 267 -19.22 9.83 -32.89
CA GLY A 267 -19.63 8.57 -33.51
C GLY A 267 -18.50 7.55 -33.76
N SER A 268 -17.37 7.69 -33.07
CA SER A 268 -16.29 6.70 -33.11
C SER A 268 -16.71 5.39 -32.43
N GLN A 269 -16.64 4.27 -33.15
CA GLN A 269 -17.09 2.96 -32.66
C GLN A 269 -16.41 2.52 -31.35
N TYR A 270 -15.12 2.82 -31.18
CA TYR A 270 -14.35 2.43 -29.99
C TYR A 270 -14.73 3.25 -28.74
N ASN A 271 -15.18 4.50 -28.87
CA ASN A 271 -15.74 5.25 -27.73
C ASN A 271 -17.19 4.80 -27.44
N ASP A 272 -17.95 4.45 -28.48
CA ASP A 272 -19.34 4.00 -28.34
C ASP A 272 -19.45 2.64 -27.61
N LEU A 273 -18.38 1.85 -27.54
CA LEU A 273 -18.32 0.64 -26.73
C LEU A 273 -18.64 0.91 -25.25
N PHE A 274 -18.22 2.06 -24.70
CA PHE A 274 -18.51 2.40 -23.30
C PHE A 274 -20.00 2.74 -23.08
N SER A 275 -20.73 3.11 -24.13
CA SER A 275 -22.15 3.44 -24.05
C SER A 275 -23.05 2.20 -23.98
N ALA A 276 -22.52 1.00 -24.26
CA ALA A 276 -23.26 -0.26 -24.28
C ALA A 276 -23.53 -0.84 -22.86
N VAL A 277 -24.05 -0.01 -21.95
CA VAL A 277 -24.27 -0.31 -20.52
C VAL A 277 -25.25 -1.47 -20.28
N GLN A 278 -26.12 -1.77 -21.24
CA GLN A 278 -27.14 -2.82 -21.15
C GLN A 278 -26.76 -4.14 -21.84
N VAL A 279 -25.53 -4.25 -22.37
CA VAL A 279 -25.08 -5.43 -23.13
C VAL A 279 -23.83 -6.02 -22.49
N LYS A 280 -23.83 -7.34 -22.26
CA LYS A 280 -22.62 -8.08 -21.86
C LYS A 280 -21.63 -8.10 -23.02
N GLN A 281 -20.48 -7.48 -22.84
CA GLN A 281 -19.42 -7.49 -23.85
C GLN A 281 -18.60 -8.78 -23.78
N PRO A 282 -18.18 -9.37 -24.90
CA PRO A 282 -17.21 -10.47 -24.90
C PRO A 282 -15.93 -10.09 -24.15
N TYR A 283 -15.29 -11.06 -23.50
CA TYR A 283 -14.09 -10.81 -22.69
C TYR A 283 -12.97 -10.10 -23.46
N GLU A 284 -12.74 -10.46 -24.73
CA GLU A 284 -11.75 -9.79 -25.59
C GLU A 284 -12.07 -8.30 -25.79
N THR A 285 -13.34 -7.96 -26.01
CA THR A 285 -13.79 -6.57 -26.14
C THR A 285 -13.68 -5.84 -24.81
N TYR A 286 -14.02 -6.51 -23.70
CA TYR A 286 -13.91 -5.92 -22.37
C TYR A 286 -12.46 -5.62 -21.97
N ASP A 287 -11.53 -6.52 -22.27
CA ASP A 287 -10.09 -6.29 -22.04
C ASP A 287 -9.56 -5.14 -22.89
N PHE A 288 -9.98 -5.04 -24.15
CA PHE A 288 -9.70 -3.85 -24.97
C PHE A 288 -10.26 -2.58 -24.34
N MET A 289 -11.50 -2.59 -23.84
CA MET A 289 -12.12 -1.42 -23.20
C MET A 289 -11.31 -0.96 -21.98
N LYS A 290 -10.80 -1.87 -21.16
CA LYS A 290 -9.92 -1.53 -20.04
C LYS A 290 -8.62 -0.89 -20.51
N GLN A 291 -7.98 -1.49 -21.51
CA GLN A 291 -6.73 -0.97 -22.08
C GLN A 291 -6.94 0.42 -22.68
N TYR A 292 -8.04 0.63 -23.41
CA TYR A 292 -8.37 1.91 -24.00
C TYR A 292 -8.75 2.97 -22.94
N ALA A 293 -9.44 2.59 -21.86
CA ALA A 293 -9.70 3.48 -20.74
C ALA A 293 -8.40 3.97 -20.07
N MET A 294 -7.36 3.13 -20.02
CA MET A 294 -6.02 3.54 -19.56
C MET A 294 -5.38 4.58 -20.48
N VAL A 295 -5.47 4.39 -21.80
CA VAL A 295 -5.01 5.40 -22.79
C VAL A 295 -5.68 6.74 -22.55
N ILE A 296 -7.01 6.75 -22.42
CA ILE A 296 -7.80 7.96 -22.20
C ILE A 296 -7.43 8.63 -20.86
N THR A 297 -7.19 7.83 -19.82
CA THR A 297 -6.75 8.32 -18.50
C THR A 297 -5.37 8.96 -18.56
N ALA A 298 -4.41 8.32 -19.24
CA ALA A 298 -3.07 8.88 -19.46
C ALA A 298 -3.14 10.19 -20.25
N LEU A 299 -3.95 10.26 -21.31
CA LEU A 299 -4.17 11.50 -22.06
C LEU A 299 -4.80 12.60 -21.19
N CYS A 300 -5.72 12.25 -20.29
CA CYS A 300 -6.28 13.18 -19.32
C CYS A 300 -5.21 13.77 -18.40
N GLU A 301 -4.26 12.95 -17.93
CA GLU A 301 -3.11 13.43 -17.15
C GLU A 301 -2.25 14.41 -17.97
N GLN A 302 -1.97 14.08 -19.24
CA GLN A 302 -1.20 14.96 -20.13
C GLN A 302 -1.93 16.30 -20.36
N LEU A 303 -3.24 16.28 -20.58
CA LEU A 303 -4.08 17.48 -20.69
C LEU A 303 -3.98 18.32 -19.41
N CYS A 304 -4.12 17.70 -18.24
CA CYS A 304 -4.00 18.38 -16.95
C CYS A 304 -2.63 19.04 -16.78
N TYR A 305 -1.56 18.34 -17.12
CA TYR A 305 -0.20 18.88 -17.01
C TYR A 305 0.08 20.01 -18.01
N LEU A 306 -0.41 19.90 -19.25
CA LEU A 306 -0.11 20.85 -20.33
C LEU A 306 -1.01 22.09 -20.30
N CYS A 307 -2.27 21.94 -19.89
CA CYS A 307 -3.29 22.99 -19.91
C CYS A 307 -3.69 23.50 -18.51
N GLY A 308 -3.42 22.76 -17.43
CA GLY A 308 -3.91 23.01 -16.07
C GLY A 308 -2.93 23.65 -15.07
N GLY A 309 -1.99 24.49 -15.54
CA GLY A 309 -0.97 25.13 -14.68
C GLY A 309 -1.27 26.57 -14.25
N GLU A 310 -0.69 26.98 -13.11
CA GLU A 310 -0.69 28.36 -12.58
C GLU A 310 0.31 29.30 -13.30
N ASP A 311 1.33 28.73 -13.97
CA ASP A 311 2.33 29.48 -14.75
C ASP A 311 1.65 30.11 -15.98
N ALA A 312 1.24 31.39 -15.87
CA ALA A 312 0.59 32.15 -16.94
C ALA A 312 1.37 32.16 -18.28
N ASN A 313 2.70 31.95 -18.23
CA ASN A 313 3.58 31.94 -19.40
C ASN A 313 3.66 30.58 -20.14
N LYS A 314 2.99 29.52 -19.65
CA LYS A 314 3.02 28.15 -20.22
C LYS A 314 1.62 27.55 -20.39
N LYS A 315 0.61 28.35 -20.72
CA LYS A 315 -0.76 27.86 -20.89
C LYS A 315 -1.03 27.53 -22.36
N THR A 316 -0.90 26.25 -22.72
CA THR A 316 -1.35 25.75 -24.03
C THR A 316 -2.88 25.74 -24.04
N PRO A 317 -3.54 26.18 -25.14
CA PRO A 317 -4.99 26.16 -25.23
C PRO A 317 -5.55 24.75 -25.11
N LEU A 318 -6.77 24.63 -24.62
CA LEU A 318 -7.47 23.35 -24.55
C LEU A 318 -7.77 22.83 -25.97
N PRO A 319 -7.67 21.51 -26.21
CA PRO A 319 -8.13 20.91 -27.45
C PRO A 319 -9.61 21.19 -27.70
N GLU A 320 -9.98 21.35 -28.97
CA GLU A 320 -11.38 21.60 -29.37
C GLU A 320 -12.34 20.51 -28.88
N GLN A 321 -11.88 19.26 -28.84
CA GLN A 321 -12.64 18.09 -28.38
C GLN A 321 -13.01 18.15 -26.89
N PHE A 322 -12.30 18.99 -26.12
CA PHE A 322 -12.68 19.31 -24.75
C PHE A 322 -13.79 20.38 -24.74
N SER A 323 -13.59 21.47 -25.49
CA SER A 323 -14.53 22.60 -25.54
C SER A 323 -15.87 22.25 -26.19
N ASN A 324 -15.90 21.34 -27.17
CA ASN A 324 -17.13 20.87 -27.80
C ASN A 324 -17.86 19.76 -27.00
N GLY A 325 -17.30 19.33 -25.87
CA GLY A 325 -17.91 18.39 -24.94
C GLY A 325 -17.73 16.90 -25.28
N VAL A 326 -17.10 16.52 -26.40
CA VAL A 326 -16.96 15.10 -26.79
C VAL A 326 -16.11 14.32 -25.79
N PHE A 327 -14.98 14.88 -25.34
CA PHE A 327 -14.15 14.27 -24.31
C PHE A 327 -14.91 14.08 -22.99
N LEU A 328 -15.70 15.09 -22.60
CA LEU A 328 -16.50 15.04 -21.37
C LEU A 328 -17.63 14.02 -21.46
N GLN A 329 -18.21 13.82 -22.65
CA GLN A 329 -19.20 12.77 -22.87
C GLN A 329 -18.60 11.39 -22.67
N VAL A 330 -17.39 11.13 -23.21
CA VAL A 330 -16.67 9.85 -22.99
C VAL A 330 -16.33 9.65 -21.51
N LEU A 331 -15.91 10.71 -20.83
CA LEU A 331 -15.66 10.68 -19.39
C LEU A 331 -16.92 10.28 -18.59
N ILE A 332 -18.08 10.84 -18.96
CA ILE A 332 -19.36 10.53 -18.30
C ILE A 332 -19.80 9.08 -18.60
N THR A 333 -19.64 8.59 -19.84
CA THR A 333 -20.00 7.20 -20.18
C THR A 333 -19.12 6.19 -19.46
N LEU A 334 -17.82 6.49 -19.29
CA LEU A 334 -16.93 5.69 -18.44
C LEU A 334 -17.45 5.61 -17.00
N MET A 335 -17.79 6.75 -16.38
CA MET A 335 -18.32 6.77 -15.00
C MET A 335 -19.64 6.02 -14.83
N GLN A 336 -20.47 5.96 -15.87
CA GLN A 336 -21.77 5.29 -15.86
C GLN A 336 -21.69 3.81 -16.27
N HIS A 337 -20.51 3.31 -16.63
CA HIS A 337 -20.32 1.95 -17.08
C HIS A 337 -20.59 0.93 -15.93
N PRO A 338 -21.24 -0.21 -16.20
CA PRO A 338 -21.63 -1.18 -15.17
C PRO A 338 -20.44 -1.94 -14.55
N SER A 339 -19.32 -2.03 -15.28
CA SER A 339 -18.06 -2.47 -14.68
C SER A 339 -17.52 -1.39 -13.72
N ILE A 340 -17.41 -1.76 -12.45
CA ILE A 340 -16.80 -0.95 -11.39
C ILE A 340 -15.33 -0.65 -11.72
N TYR A 341 -14.67 -1.56 -12.44
CA TYR A 341 -13.30 -1.40 -12.87
C TYR A 341 -13.14 -0.30 -13.93
N ILE A 342 -14.02 -0.26 -14.94
CA ILE A 342 -14.00 0.80 -15.96
C ILE A 342 -14.42 2.14 -15.38
N SER A 343 -15.46 2.17 -14.54
CA SER A 343 -15.94 3.43 -13.95
C SER A 343 -14.91 4.10 -13.04
N LEU A 344 -14.05 3.31 -12.37
CA LEU A 344 -12.93 3.82 -11.58
C LEU A 344 -12.02 4.75 -12.40
N TYR A 345 -11.68 4.42 -13.66
CA TYR A 345 -10.87 5.30 -14.51
C TYR A 345 -11.55 6.65 -14.76
N GLY A 346 -12.87 6.65 -15.01
CA GLY A 346 -13.65 7.87 -15.17
C GLY A 346 -13.59 8.77 -13.92
N TYR A 347 -13.70 8.19 -12.73
CA TYR A 347 -13.58 8.96 -11.48
C TYR A 347 -12.16 9.46 -11.20
N GLN A 348 -11.12 8.68 -11.53
CA GLN A 348 -9.74 9.13 -11.42
C GLN A 348 -9.46 10.32 -12.33
N MET A 349 -9.89 10.26 -13.60
CA MET A 349 -9.80 11.38 -14.54
C MET A 349 -10.52 12.61 -14.01
N TRP A 350 -11.74 12.45 -13.46
CA TRP A 350 -12.50 13.56 -12.89
C TRP A 350 -11.73 14.26 -11.76
N ILE A 351 -11.12 13.50 -10.84
CA ILE A 351 -10.28 14.06 -9.77
C ILE A 351 -9.08 14.82 -10.34
N GLN A 352 -8.42 14.29 -11.38
CA GLN A 352 -7.28 14.95 -12.03
C GLN A 352 -7.69 16.29 -12.64
N LEU A 353 -8.80 16.32 -13.39
CA LEU A 353 -9.33 17.55 -14.01
C LEU A 353 -9.71 18.61 -12.97
N LEU A 354 -10.32 18.18 -11.85
CA LEU A 354 -10.64 19.08 -10.73
C LEU A 354 -9.39 19.69 -10.12
N LYS A 355 -8.36 18.88 -9.83
CA LYS A 355 -7.09 19.36 -9.25
C LYS A 355 -6.34 20.30 -10.18
N ALA A 356 -6.50 20.12 -11.50
CA ALA A 356 -5.85 20.93 -12.53
C ALA A 356 -6.58 22.25 -12.84
N ASN A 357 -7.73 22.53 -12.19
CA ASN A 357 -8.51 23.77 -12.35
C ASN A 357 -8.76 24.17 -13.82
N ILE A 358 -9.10 23.19 -14.66
CA ILE A 358 -9.23 23.38 -16.12
C ILE A 358 -10.57 24.00 -16.51
N PHE A 359 -11.62 23.71 -15.75
CA PHE A 359 -12.97 24.16 -16.06
C PHE A 359 -13.22 25.61 -15.63
N GLN A 360 -14.08 26.31 -16.37
CA GLN A 360 -14.62 27.60 -15.93
C GLN A 360 -15.81 27.40 -14.99
N GLU A 361 -16.20 28.45 -14.25
CA GLU A 361 -17.28 28.37 -13.27
C GLU A 361 -18.62 27.88 -13.87
N ASN A 362 -18.93 28.29 -15.11
CA ASN A 362 -20.16 27.87 -15.79
C ASN A 362 -20.12 26.39 -16.23
N ASP A 363 -18.94 25.87 -16.60
CA ASP A 363 -18.78 24.47 -16.98
C ASP A 363 -19.06 23.56 -15.78
N TYR A 364 -18.58 23.96 -14.60
CA TYR A 364 -18.85 23.25 -13.35
C TYR A 364 -20.33 23.19 -13.01
N LYS A 365 -21.10 24.26 -13.23
CA LYS A 365 -22.55 24.27 -12.94
C LYS A 365 -23.32 23.24 -13.78
N ASN A 366 -22.85 22.97 -15.00
CA ASN A 366 -23.50 22.02 -15.92
C ASN A 366 -23.05 20.57 -15.69
N ILE A 367 -21.75 20.35 -15.43
CA ILE A 367 -21.17 19.00 -15.35
C ILE A 367 -21.34 18.39 -13.97
N SER A 368 -21.15 19.18 -12.89
CA SER A 368 -21.16 18.67 -11.51
C SER A 368 -22.45 17.91 -11.16
N PRO A 369 -23.67 18.37 -11.57
CA PRO A 369 -24.88 17.61 -11.28
C PRO A 369 -24.93 16.22 -11.90
N ILE A 370 -24.34 16.03 -13.08
CA ILE A 370 -24.30 14.74 -13.79
C ILE A 370 -23.35 13.79 -13.05
N VAL A 371 -22.16 14.27 -12.72
CA VAL A 371 -21.13 13.49 -12.03
C VAL A 371 -21.56 13.11 -10.61
N LEU A 372 -22.14 14.05 -9.86
CA LEU A 372 -22.61 13.78 -8.49
C LEU A 372 -23.74 12.73 -8.46
N ARG A 373 -24.64 12.71 -9.45
CA ARG A 373 -25.65 11.66 -9.56
C ARG A 373 -25.04 10.29 -9.91
N ALA A 374 -24.04 10.26 -10.81
CA ALA A 374 -23.30 9.03 -11.11
C ALA A 374 -22.54 8.50 -9.88
N LEU A 375 -21.97 9.39 -9.07
CA LEU A 375 -21.34 9.06 -7.79
C LEU A 375 -22.33 8.44 -6.81
N CYS A 376 -23.53 9.00 -6.66
CA CYS A 376 -24.57 8.42 -5.79
C CYS A 376 -24.88 6.96 -6.18
N HIS A 377 -24.97 6.65 -7.47
CA HIS A 377 -25.17 5.28 -7.95
C HIS A 377 -23.95 4.40 -7.69
N SER A 378 -22.74 4.90 -7.95
CA SER A 378 -21.50 4.11 -7.85
C SER A 378 -21.03 3.85 -6.42
N LEU A 379 -21.48 4.66 -5.45
CA LEU A 379 -21.26 4.41 -4.03
C LEU A 379 -22.07 3.22 -3.49
N VAL A 380 -23.13 2.79 -4.20
CA VAL A 380 -23.93 1.63 -3.80
C VAL A 380 -23.11 0.37 -4.07
N LYS A 381 -22.75 -0.31 -2.97
CA LYS A 381 -21.98 -1.55 -3.02
C LYS A 381 -22.81 -2.66 -3.68
N GLN A 382 -22.36 -3.17 -4.82
CA GLN A 382 -23.04 -4.29 -5.48
C GLN A 382 -22.68 -5.60 -4.74
N PRO A 383 -23.65 -6.50 -4.45
CA PRO A 383 -23.35 -7.77 -3.80
C PRO A 383 -22.60 -8.73 -4.74
N TYR A 384 -21.69 -9.52 -4.19
CA TYR A 384 -21.01 -10.57 -4.95
C TYR A 384 -21.97 -11.75 -5.17
N LYS A 385 -22.26 -12.11 -6.43
CA LYS A 385 -23.15 -13.23 -6.78
C LYS A 385 -22.37 -14.32 -7.51
N GLN A 386 -22.33 -15.51 -6.92
CA GLN A 386 -21.59 -16.64 -7.50
C GLN A 386 -22.25 -17.22 -8.76
N THR A 387 -23.58 -17.17 -8.87
CA THR A 387 -24.33 -17.77 -9.99
C THR A 387 -24.77 -16.75 -11.04
N ASP A 388 -24.76 -17.15 -12.32
CA ASP A 388 -25.35 -16.39 -13.43
C ASP A 388 -26.87 -16.32 -13.27
N GLN A 389 -27.35 -15.29 -12.60
CA GLN A 389 -28.68 -14.78 -12.92
C GLN A 389 -28.53 -14.04 -14.26
N GLU A 390 -29.12 -14.59 -15.32
CA GLU A 390 -28.83 -14.26 -16.72
C GLU A 390 -28.92 -12.76 -17.08
N GLN A 391 -29.54 -11.93 -16.23
CA GLN A 391 -29.83 -10.52 -16.49
C GLN A 391 -28.94 -9.48 -15.76
N ASP A 392 -28.11 -9.87 -14.77
CA ASP A 392 -27.30 -8.90 -14.01
C ASP A 392 -25.91 -8.66 -14.64
N ILE A 393 -25.76 -7.50 -15.30
CA ILE A 393 -24.56 -7.12 -16.05
C ILE A 393 -23.40 -6.73 -15.12
N ALA A 394 -23.67 -6.10 -13.98
CA ALA A 394 -22.61 -5.72 -13.05
C ALA A 394 -21.95 -6.97 -12.45
N SER A 395 -22.75 -7.97 -12.07
CA SER A 395 -22.27 -9.27 -11.59
C SER A 395 -21.42 -10.02 -12.62
N TYR A 396 -21.71 -9.87 -13.92
CA TYR A 396 -20.90 -10.46 -15.00
C TYR A 396 -19.47 -9.91 -14.99
N TYR A 397 -19.29 -8.59 -14.91
CA TYR A 397 -17.97 -7.98 -14.88
C TYR A 397 -17.21 -8.26 -13.58
N ILE A 398 -17.91 -8.25 -12.43
CA ILE A 398 -17.32 -8.57 -11.12
C ILE A 398 -16.66 -9.96 -11.14
N ARG A 399 -17.33 -11.00 -11.67
CA ARG A 399 -16.74 -12.35 -11.72
C ARG A 399 -15.59 -12.49 -12.70
N TYR A 400 -15.54 -11.65 -13.73
CA TYR A 400 -14.40 -11.67 -14.64
C TYR A 400 -13.18 -11.00 -14.02
N ASP A 401 -13.41 -9.93 -13.25
CA ASP A 401 -12.34 -9.13 -12.66
C ASP A 401 -11.78 -9.72 -11.36
N TYR A 402 -12.62 -10.38 -10.55
CA TYR A 402 -12.28 -10.84 -9.21
C TYR A 402 -12.47 -12.35 -9.06
N GLU A 403 -11.53 -13.00 -8.39
CA GLU A 403 -11.57 -14.47 -8.19
C GLU A 403 -12.69 -14.91 -7.25
N ASP A 404 -12.84 -14.17 -6.16
CA ASP A 404 -13.79 -14.48 -5.10
C ASP A 404 -14.35 -13.19 -4.48
N GLU A 405 -15.24 -13.38 -3.50
CA GLU A 405 -15.82 -12.26 -2.76
C GLU A 405 -14.75 -11.49 -1.98
N SER A 406 -13.73 -12.15 -1.43
CA SER A 406 -12.69 -11.49 -0.63
C SER A 406 -11.91 -10.47 -1.46
N ASP A 407 -11.46 -10.85 -2.66
CA ASP A 407 -10.76 -9.97 -3.60
C ASP A 407 -11.64 -8.78 -4.01
N TYR A 408 -12.90 -9.05 -4.31
CA TYR A 408 -13.88 -8.02 -4.65
C TYR A 408 -14.11 -7.01 -3.53
N GLN A 409 -14.25 -7.46 -2.27
CA GLN A 409 -14.46 -6.57 -1.12
C GLN A 409 -13.26 -5.62 -0.92
N LYS A 410 -12.03 -6.14 -1.01
CA LYS A 410 -10.80 -5.34 -0.94
C LYS A 410 -10.76 -4.26 -2.03
N PHE A 411 -11.18 -4.60 -3.25
CA PHE A 411 -11.25 -3.64 -4.34
C PHE A 411 -12.29 -2.55 -4.07
N ILE A 412 -13.50 -2.91 -3.61
CA ILE A 412 -14.56 -1.92 -3.30
C ILE A 412 -14.10 -0.93 -2.24
N GLY A 413 -13.46 -1.38 -1.16
CA GLY A 413 -12.97 -0.49 -0.10
C GLY A 413 -12.06 0.61 -0.66
N LYS A 414 -11.11 0.23 -1.52
CA LYS A 414 -10.22 1.16 -2.22
C LYS A 414 -10.97 2.05 -3.21
N ASN A 415 -11.88 1.49 -4.02
CA ASN A 415 -12.68 2.24 -4.97
C ASN A 415 -13.54 3.30 -4.26
N ARG A 416 -14.20 2.94 -3.15
CA ARG A 416 -15.03 3.85 -2.35
C ARG A 416 -14.23 5.08 -1.88
N THR A 417 -12.96 4.90 -1.55
CA THR A 417 -12.05 6.01 -1.20
C THR A 417 -11.88 6.99 -2.38
N VAL A 418 -11.77 6.49 -3.62
CA VAL A 418 -11.68 7.33 -4.82
C VAL A 418 -13.00 8.08 -5.08
N LEU A 419 -14.14 7.41 -4.94
CA LEU A 419 -15.47 8.04 -5.08
C LEU A 419 -15.67 9.15 -4.04
N ILE A 420 -15.33 8.89 -2.77
CA ILE A 420 -15.39 9.85 -1.68
C ILE A 420 -14.47 11.05 -1.93
N ARG A 421 -13.23 10.82 -2.40
CA ARG A 421 -12.31 11.89 -2.79
C ARG A 421 -12.84 12.73 -3.97
N SER A 422 -13.59 12.13 -4.89
CA SER A 422 -14.25 12.87 -5.98
C SER A 422 -15.26 13.88 -5.43
N ILE A 423 -16.12 13.45 -4.51
CA ILE A 423 -17.11 14.32 -3.85
C ILE A 423 -16.40 15.43 -3.07
N ASP A 424 -15.36 15.07 -2.30
CA ASP A 424 -14.61 16.03 -1.50
C ASP A 424 -14.01 17.16 -2.35
N ASN A 425 -13.42 16.84 -3.50
CA ASN A 425 -12.84 17.85 -4.38
C ASN A 425 -13.90 18.77 -5.02
N VAL A 426 -15.10 18.25 -5.32
CA VAL A 426 -16.23 19.07 -5.78
C VAL A 426 -16.68 20.02 -4.67
N CYS A 427 -16.80 19.53 -3.44
CA CYS A 427 -17.29 20.31 -2.30
C CYS A 427 -16.35 21.45 -1.84
N LYS A 428 -15.07 21.46 -2.25
CA LYS A 428 -14.13 22.55 -1.93
C LYS A 428 -14.54 23.90 -2.51
N ASN A 429 -15.30 23.91 -3.61
CA ASN A 429 -15.86 25.13 -4.19
C ASN A 429 -17.29 25.35 -3.65
N SER A 430 -17.55 26.49 -3.02
CA SER A 430 -18.82 26.82 -2.39
C SER A 430 -20.02 26.78 -3.34
N GLY A 431 -19.86 27.19 -4.60
CA GLY A 431 -20.92 27.11 -5.62
C GLY A 431 -21.28 25.67 -5.98
N GLN A 432 -20.29 24.78 -6.00
CA GLN A 432 -20.49 23.35 -6.26
C GLN A 432 -21.01 22.61 -5.03
N LEU A 433 -20.64 23.03 -3.83
CA LEU A 433 -21.19 22.49 -2.59
C LEU A 433 -22.72 22.68 -2.50
N ALA A 434 -23.25 23.83 -2.94
CA ALA A 434 -24.71 24.03 -3.00
C ALA A 434 -25.40 23.00 -3.91
N ILE A 435 -24.78 22.70 -5.06
CA ILE A 435 -25.26 21.66 -5.99
C ILE A 435 -25.20 20.28 -5.31
N ALA A 436 -24.10 19.97 -4.63
CA ALA A 436 -23.91 18.72 -3.91
C ALA A 436 -24.94 18.51 -2.79
N ILE A 437 -25.24 19.56 -2.01
CA ILE A 437 -26.28 19.55 -0.97
C ILE A 437 -27.65 19.26 -1.58
N ARG A 438 -28.01 19.95 -2.68
CA ARG A 438 -29.30 19.72 -3.37
C ARG A 438 -29.43 18.28 -3.86
N ILE A 439 -28.38 17.75 -4.49
CA ILE A 439 -28.36 16.36 -4.96
C ILE A 439 -28.39 15.38 -3.78
N GLY A 440 -27.76 15.73 -2.66
CA GLY A 440 -27.85 14.93 -1.43
C GLY A 440 -29.27 14.82 -0.90
N PHE A 441 -30.06 15.91 -0.97
CA PHE A 441 -31.48 15.87 -0.62
C PHE A 441 -32.30 15.08 -1.62
N ASP A 442 -32.10 15.29 -2.93
CA ASP A 442 -32.77 14.51 -3.97
C ASP A 442 -32.48 13.00 -3.83
N TYR A 443 -31.24 12.65 -3.46
CA TYR A 443 -30.83 11.27 -3.23
C TYR A 443 -31.41 10.69 -1.93
N ALA A 444 -31.49 11.49 -0.86
CA ALA A 444 -32.20 11.08 0.35
C ALA A 444 -33.66 10.78 0.02
N ASP A 445 -34.36 11.65 -0.71
CA ASP A 445 -35.75 11.44 -1.12
C ASP A 445 -35.94 10.11 -1.88
N TYR A 446 -34.99 9.76 -2.76
CA TYR A 446 -34.98 8.48 -3.44
C TYR A 446 -34.82 7.28 -2.48
N CYS A 447 -33.91 7.38 -1.49
CA CYS A 447 -33.69 6.31 -0.51
C CYS A 447 -34.90 6.11 0.42
N PHE A 448 -35.60 7.18 0.78
CA PHE A 448 -36.79 7.14 1.65
C PHE A 448 -38.09 6.74 0.94
N GLN A 449 -38.05 6.42 -0.36
CA GLN A 449 -39.21 5.85 -1.04
C GLN A 449 -39.58 4.47 -0.47
N PRO A 450 -40.88 4.10 -0.38
CA PRO A 450 -41.30 2.83 0.19
C PRO A 450 -40.64 1.59 -0.42
N ALA A 451 -40.32 1.63 -1.72
CA ALA A 451 -39.64 0.54 -2.43
C ALA A 451 -38.16 0.35 -2.02
N ASN A 452 -37.52 1.40 -1.48
CA ASN A 452 -36.09 1.44 -1.18
C ASN A 452 -35.77 1.42 0.32
N LEU A 453 -36.78 1.62 1.17
CA LEU A 453 -36.62 1.76 2.63
C LEU A 453 -35.88 0.58 3.28
N THR A 454 -36.02 -0.63 2.73
CA THR A 454 -35.40 -1.85 3.24
C THR A 454 -33.99 -2.12 2.68
N ASN A 455 -33.53 -1.32 1.72
CA ASN A 455 -32.23 -1.52 1.07
C ASN A 455 -31.10 -0.81 1.84
N LEU A 456 -30.48 -1.54 2.76
CA LEU A 456 -29.40 -1.01 3.62
C LEU A 456 -28.19 -0.46 2.84
N LEU A 457 -27.91 -1.01 1.65
CA LEU A 457 -26.78 -0.57 0.82
C LEU A 457 -26.97 0.86 0.28
N LEU A 458 -28.23 1.27 0.05
CA LEU A 458 -28.57 2.65 -0.32
C LEU A 458 -28.36 3.62 0.84
N PHE A 459 -28.67 3.19 2.07
CA PHE A 459 -28.43 4.01 3.26
C PHE A 459 -26.94 4.14 3.56
N GLU A 460 -26.17 3.08 3.37
CA GLU A 460 -24.72 3.10 3.50
C GLU A 460 -24.05 4.08 2.51
N SER A 461 -24.48 4.11 1.25
CA SER A 461 -24.00 5.07 0.25
C SER A 461 -24.46 6.51 0.54
N LEU A 462 -25.71 6.69 0.97
CA LEU A 462 -26.25 7.99 1.38
C LEU A 462 -25.43 8.59 2.54
N ILE A 463 -25.08 7.78 3.52
CA ILE A 463 -24.24 8.20 4.66
C ILE A 463 -22.86 8.63 4.18
N ALA A 464 -22.16 7.82 3.37
CA ALA A 464 -20.84 8.20 2.88
C ALA A 464 -20.85 9.49 2.06
N TYR A 465 -21.92 9.73 1.30
CA TYR A 465 -22.12 10.98 0.58
C TYR A 465 -22.28 12.17 1.55
N TRP A 466 -23.16 12.04 2.54
CA TRP A 466 -23.45 13.11 3.51
C TRP A 466 -22.30 13.39 4.49
N GLN A 467 -21.50 12.40 4.86
CA GLN A 467 -20.33 12.59 5.73
C GLN A 467 -19.34 13.62 5.15
N ILE A 468 -19.16 13.62 3.83
CA ILE A 468 -18.29 14.59 3.16
C ILE A 468 -18.92 15.98 3.09
N ILE A 469 -20.21 16.04 2.79
CA ILE A 469 -20.95 17.31 2.69
C ILE A 469 -21.07 17.98 4.05
N GLU A 470 -21.31 17.23 5.12
CA GLU A 470 -21.34 17.73 6.50
C GLU A 470 -20.06 18.51 6.81
N ARG A 471 -18.89 17.93 6.49
CA ARG A 471 -17.58 18.54 6.78
C ARG A 471 -17.41 19.90 6.13
N HIS A 472 -17.83 20.05 4.87
CA HIS A 472 -17.73 21.32 4.14
C HIS A 472 -18.84 22.31 4.51
N SER A 473 -20.03 21.82 4.84
CA SER A 473 -21.16 22.68 5.23
C SER A 473 -21.03 23.29 6.62
N ARG A 474 -20.24 22.68 7.53
CA ARG A 474 -19.97 23.21 8.88
C ARG A 474 -19.50 24.66 8.86
N ALA A 475 -18.46 24.98 8.09
CA ALA A 475 -17.89 26.32 8.03
C ALA A 475 -18.87 27.39 7.49
N LEU A 476 -19.85 26.98 6.67
CA LEU A 476 -20.80 27.90 6.03
C LEU A 476 -22.06 28.14 6.86
N LEU A 477 -22.47 27.16 7.66
CA LEU A 477 -23.74 27.17 8.38
C LEU A 477 -23.59 27.39 9.91
N THR A 478 -22.35 27.48 10.42
CA THR A 478 -22.10 27.86 11.82
C THR A 478 -22.47 29.34 12.10
N PRO A 479 -22.97 29.67 13.30
CA PRO A 479 -23.31 31.04 13.69
C PRO A 479 -22.15 32.05 13.55
N ARG A 480 -22.48 33.28 13.12
CA ARG A 480 -21.62 34.35 12.56
C ARG A 480 -20.44 34.90 13.41
N GLU A 481 -20.07 34.31 14.54
CA GLU A 481 -19.13 34.97 15.47
C GLU A 481 -17.64 34.66 15.27
N VAL A 482 -17.25 33.73 14.38
CA VAL A 482 -15.82 33.30 14.28
C VAL A 482 -15.19 33.51 12.90
N PHE A 483 -15.98 33.63 11.82
CA PHE A 483 -15.43 33.80 10.47
C PHE A 483 -15.97 35.07 9.80
N ASN A 484 -15.25 36.18 10.01
CA ASN A 484 -15.37 37.32 9.12
C ASN A 484 -14.79 36.93 7.77
N HIS A 485 -15.58 37.15 6.72
CA HIS A 485 -15.30 36.94 5.29
C HIS A 485 -15.53 35.52 4.79
N LEU A 486 -16.73 35.30 4.21
CA LEU A 486 -17.00 34.70 2.89
C LEU A 486 -18.47 34.23 2.83
N ASN A 487 -19.42 35.17 2.81
CA ASN A 487 -20.82 34.84 2.45
C ASN A 487 -20.87 34.56 0.94
N ILE A 488 -20.72 33.29 0.56
CA ILE A 488 -20.75 32.87 -0.86
C ILE A 488 -22.11 32.24 -1.24
N LEU A 489 -22.95 31.85 -0.26
CA LEU A 489 -24.32 31.38 -0.48
C LEU A 489 -25.34 32.49 -0.19
N SER A 490 -26.47 32.50 -0.91
CA SER A 490 -27.56 33.44 -0.61
C SER A 490 -28.25 33.08 0.71
N ASP A 491 -28.68 34.08 1.49
CA ASP A 491 -29.39 33.84 2.76
C ASP A 491 -30.68 33.01 2.55
N ALA A 492 -31.30 33.14 1.37
CA ALA A 492 -32.48 32.35 0.97
C ALA A 492 -32.14 30.86 0.77
N ASP A 493 -31.04 30.55 0.08
CA ASP A 493 -30.60 29.17 -0.13
C ASP A 493 -30.22 28.50 1.20
N GLN A 494 -29.53 29.24 2.08
CA GLN A 494 -29.19 28.72 3.40
C GLN A 494 -30.43 28.36 4.22
N LEU A 495 -31.45 29.23 4.22
CA LEU A 495 -32.72 28.98 4.91
C LEU A 495 -33.43 27.76 4.31
N ALA A 496 -33.50 27.66 2.98
CA ALA A 496 -34.14 26.54 2.29
C ALA A 496 -33.45 25.21 2.62
N PHE A 497 -32.11 25.16 2.62
CA PHE A 497 -31.36 23.98 3.02
C PHE A 497 -31.59 23.61 4.49
N CYS A 498 -31.63 24.59 5.40
CA CYS A 498 -31.92 24.32 6.81
C CYS A 498 -33.32 23.72 6.99
N GLN A 499 -34.34 24.31 6.36
CA GLN A 499 -35.72 23.80 6.39
C GLN A 499 -35.82 22.38 5.84
N ARG A 500 -35.14 22.11 4.72
CA ARG A 500 -35.12 20.77 4.11
C ARG A 500 -34.43 19.75 5.02
N GLY A 501 -33.26 20.10 5.56
CA GLY A 501 -32.53 19.25 6.50
C GLY A 501 -33.34 18.95 7.77
N GLN A 502 -33.99 19.96 8.36
CA GLN A 502 -34.87 19.81 9.52
C GLN A 502 -36.07 18.89 9.23
N THR A 503 -36.64 18.96 8.03
CA THR A 503 -37.73 18.06 7.61
C THR A 503 -37.26 16.60 7.60
N LEU A 504 -36.07 16.35 7.05
CA LEU A 504 -35.47 15.01 7.00
C LEU A 504 -35.10 14.49 8.39
N ILE A 505 -34.57 15.36 9.26
CA ILE A 505 -34.32 15.05 10.68
C ILE A 505 -35.62 14.64 11.37
N GLN A 506 -36.72 15.37 11.14
CA GLN A 506 -38.01 15.04 11.72
C GLN A 506 -38.53 13.66 11.28
N GLN A 507 -38.34 13.30 10.00
CA GLN A 507 -38.65 11.96 9.50
C GLN A 507 -37.79 10.89 10.19
N LEU A 508 -36.49 11.13 10.33
CA LEU A 508 -35.57 10.19 11.00
C LEU A 508 -35.94 9.95 12.47
N LEU A 509 -36.28 11.01 13.21
CA LEU A 509 -36.69 10.92 14.62
C LEU A 509 -38.04 10.19 14.82
N SER A 510 -38.82 10.01 13.76
CA SER A 510 -40.10 9.30 13.80
C SER A 510 -40.00 7.78 13.58
N ILE A 511 -38.80 7.28 13.25
CA ILE A 511 -38.55 5.85 13.04
C ILE A 511 -38.62 5.12 14.40
N ASN A 512 -39.35 4.00 14.45
CA ASN A 512 -39.49 3.18 15.65
C ASN A 512 -38.25 2.26 15.85
N ASP A 513 -37.71 2.25 17.06
CA ASP A 513 -36.44 1.57 17.41
C ASP A 513 -36.50 0.02 17.43
N HIS A 514 -37.66 -0.60 17.13
CA HIS A 514 -37.94 -2.00 17.47
C HIS A 514 -37.96 -3.00 16.31
N GLU A 515 -38.01 -2.57 15.04
CA GLU A 515 -38.26 -3.49 13.91
C GLU A 515 -36.99 -3.90 13.13
N ASN A 516 -36.00 -3.01 12.97
CA ASN A 516 -34.76 -3.31 12.23
C ASN A 516 -33.56 -2.54 12.80
N LEU A 517 -32.66 -3.25 13.52
CA LEU A 517 -31.51 -2.66 14.20
C LEU A 517 -30.46 -2.07 13.24
N ASP A 518 -30.30 -2.65 12.05
CA ASP A 518 -29.35 -2.15 11.05
C ASP A 518 -29.81 -0.82 10.47
N PHE A 519 -31.11 -0.73 10.19
CA PHE A 519 -31.72 0.52 9.76
C PHE A 519 -31.61 1.62 10.81
N VAL A 520 -31.83 1.28 12.09
CA VAL A 520 -31.59 2.20 13.21
C VAL A 520 -30.12 2.62 13.26
N ALA A 521 -29.17 1.71 13.09
CA ALA A 521 -27.74 2.05 13.08
C ALA A 521 -27.40 3.11 12.03
N TYR A 522 -27.88 2.93 10.79
CA TYR A 522 -27.67 3.89 9.71
C TYR A 522 -28.44 5.20 9.93
N SER A 523 -29.65 5.16 10.51
CA SER A 523 -30.42 6.36 10.81
C SER A 523 -29.71 7.26 11.83
N LEU A 524 -29.08 6.71 12.87
CA LEU A 524 -28.28 7.47 13.85
C LEU A 524 -27.14 8.22 13.16
N ARG A 525 -26.39 7.53 12.29
CA ARG A 525 -25.26 8.13 11.58
C ARG A 525 -25.73 9.25 10.65
N LEU A 526 -26.81 9.02 9.89
CA LEU A 526 -27.36 10.05 9.01
C LEU A 526 -27.88 11.26 9.80
N LEU A 527 -28.51 11.04 10.96
CA LEU A 527 -28.98 12.10 11.85
C LEU A 527 -27.82 13.01 12.28
N THR A 528 -26.66 12.44 12.65
CA THR A 528 -25.47 13.23 13.01
C THR A 528 -24.91 14.01 11.82
N CYS A 529 -24.92 13.45 10.60
CA CYS A 529 -24.46 14.15 9.40
C CYS A 529 -25.34 15.37 9.06
N LEU A 530 -26.65 15.27 9.34
CA LEU A 530 -27.61 16.34 9.07
C LEU A 530 -27.69 17.39 10.20
N TYR A 531 -27.05 17.16 11.35
CA TYR A 531 -27.11 18.07 12.50
C TYR A 531 -26.72 19.51 12.15
N VAL A 532 -25.81 19.71 11.18
CA VAL A 532 -25.41 21.02 10.67
C VAL A 532 -26.61 21.93 10.30
N PHE A 533 -27.70 21.35 9.80
CA PHE A 533 -28.89 22.08 9.34
C PHE A 533 -29.79 22.58 10.49
N THR A 534 -29.52 22.16 11.73
CA THR A 534 -30.19 22.67 12.93
C THR A 534 -29.62 24.00 13.40
N ARG A 535 -28.43 24.40 12.91
CA ARG A 535 -27.66 25.58 13.38
C ARG A 535 -27.39 25.60 14.89
N GLY A 536 -27.45 24.44 15.55
CA GLY A 536 -27.29 24.33 16.99
C GLY A 536 -28.48 24.85 17.80
N GLU A 537 -29.68 24.95 17.20
CA GLU A 537 -30.91 25.29 17.92
C GLU A 537 -31.19 24.28 19.04
N GLN A 538 -31.53 24.80 20.23
CA GLN A 538 -31.69 23.99 21.45
C GLN A 538 -32.81 22.94 21.31
N SER A 539 -33.95 23.30 20.71
CA SER A 539 -35.08 22.37 20.54
C SER A 539 -34.73 21.14 19.72
N TRP A 540 -34.00 21.31 18.61
CA TRP A 540 -33.53 20.21 17.76
C TRP A 540 -32.43 19.42 18.45
N THR A 541 -31.48 20.11 19.08
CA THR A 541 -30.36 19.48 19.80
C THR A 541 -30.87 18.55 20.90
N GLN A 542 -31.82 19.00 21.71
CA GLN A 542 -32.45 18.19 22.75
C GLN A 542 -33.09 16.92 22.17
N ARG A 543 -33.96 17.04 21.16
CA ARG A 543 -34.67 15.90 20.55
C ARG A 543 -33.71 14.86 19.95
N ILE A 544 -32.65 15.34 19.30
CA ILE A 544 -31.62 14.47 18.71
C ILE A 544 -30.87 13.73 19.82
N LEU A 545 -30.41 14.44 20.85
CA LEU A 545 -29.69 13.82 21.97
C LEU A 545 -30.56 12.81 22.72
N GLU A 546 -31.82 13.12 23.01
CA GLU A 546 -32.77 12.20 23.65
C GLU A 546 -32.92 10.90 22.86
N HIS A 547 -33.05 10.98 21.52
CA HIS A 547 -33.14 9.82 20.66
C HIS A 547 -31.83 9.01 20.64
N LEU A 548 -30.68 9.65 20.42
CA LEU A 548 -29.37 8.99 20.38
C LEU A 548 -29.06 8.27 21.71
N PHE A 549 -29.29 8.94 22.85
CA PHE A 549 -29.06 8.36 24.17
C PHE A 549 -30.04 7.23 24.46
N ARG A 550 -31.34 7.38 24.14
CA ARG A 550 -32.32 6.29 24.30
C ARG A 550 -31.89 5.03 23.57
N VAL A 551 -31.45 5.16 22.32
CA VAL A 551 -30.99 4.03 21.50
C VAL A 551 -29.71 3.42 22.08
N LEU A 552 -28.77 4.23 22.59
CA LEU A 552 -27.52 3.76 23.19
C LEU A 552 -27.69 3.09 24.56
N THR A 553 -28.60 3.57 25.42
CA THR A 553 -28.78 3.07 26.79
C THR A 553 -29.78 1.93 26.91
N THR A 554 -30.40 1.52 25.80
CA THR A 554 -31.30 0.35 25.78
C THR A 554 -30.49 -0.94 25.93
N GLU A 555 -30.85 -1.78 26.91
CA GLU A 555 -30.25 -3.11 27.06
C GLU A 555 -30.67 -3.99 25.87
N ARG A 556 -29.68 -4.58 25.21
CA ARG A 556 -29.89 -5.51 24.09
C ARG A 556 -29.09 -6.77 24.34
N HIS A 557 -29.71 -7.94 24.13
CA HIS A 557 -29.00 -9.21 24.22
C HIS A 557 -27.88 -9.25 23.16
N LEU A 558 -26.67 -9.63 23.57
CA LEU A 558 -25.52 -9.82 22.66
C LEU A 558 -25.75 -11.05 21.76
N GLY A 559 -26.59 -10.88 20.73
CA GLY A 559 -26.64 -11.77 19.57
C GLY A 559 -25.56 -11.44 18.55
N SER A 560 -25.31 -12.34 17.60
CA SER A 560 -24.33 -12.18 16.50
C SER A 560 -24.63 -11.01 15.55
N GLN A 561 -25.86 -10.45 15.56
CA GLN A 561 -26.33 -9.41 14.65
C GLN A 561 -26.02 -7.95 15.09
N MET A 562 -25.16 -7.74 16.08
CA MET A 562 -24.93 -6.41 16.68
C MET A 562 -23.84 -5.55 16.01
N SER A 563 -23.26 -6.00 14.89
CA SER A 563 -22.08 -5.34 14.29
C SER A 563 -22.35 -3.94 13.70
N PRO A 564 -23.48 -3.63 13.02
CA PRO A 564 -23.67 -2.33 12.39
C PRO A 564 -23.98 -1.23 13.41
N LEU A 565 -24.79 -1.53 14.42
CA LEU A 565 -25.10 -0.57 15.48
C LEU A 565 -23.86 -0.18 16.28
N GLN A 566 -23.00 -1.14 16.63
CA GLN A 566 -21.74 -0.85 17.31
C GLN A 566 -20.83 0.05 16.46
N LYS A 567 -20.73 -0.20 15.15
CA LYS A 567 -19.94 0.62 14.21
C LYS A 567 -20.51 2.03 14.03
N GLN A 568 -21.83 2.17 13.90
CA GLN A 568 -22.45 3.46 13.60
C GLN A 568 -22.66 4.34 14.84
N ALA A 569 -22.91 3.76 16.00
CA ALA A 569 -23.21 4.50 17.22
C ALA A 569 -22.05 5.37 17.73
N SER A 570 -20.81 5.13 17.27
CA SER A 570 -19.66 6.01 17.55
C SER A 570 -19.87 7.44 17.00
N CYS A 571 -20.83 7.65 16.11
CA CYS A 571 -21.18 8.97 15.57
C CYS A 571 -21.53 10.01 16.63
N LEU A 572 -21.95 9.59 17.84
CA LEU A 572 -22.17 10.51 18.95
C LEU A 572 -20.87 11.20 19.40
N ILE A 573 -19.73 10.49 19.34
CA ILE A 573 -18.41 11.04 19.61
C ILE A 573 -18.10 12.14 18.58
N ASP A 574 -18.34 11.85 17.30
CA ASP A 574 -18.15 12.81 16.19
C ASP A 574 -19.02 14.06 16.40
N LEU A 575 -20.28 13.86 16.84
CA LEU A 575 -21.20 14.95 17.15
C LEU A 575 -20.66 15.85 18.28
N CYS A 576 -20.13 15.26 19.36
CA CYS A 576 -19.51 16.01 20.46
C CYS A 576 -18.21 16.73 20.05
N LEU A 577 -17.38 16.11 19.20
CA LEU A 577 -16.15 16.72 18.70
C LEU A 577 -16.45 17.93 17.79
N ASN A 578 -17.43 17.79 16.89
CA ASN A 578 -17.72 18.79 15.87
C ASN A 578 -18.67 19.91 16.35
N TYR A 579 -19.55 19.62 17.31
CA TYR A 579 -20.61 20.55 17.79
C TYR A 579 -20.66 20.70 19.31
N GLY A 580 -19.54 20.44 19.99
CA GLY A 580 -19.44 20.49 21.45
C GLY A 580 -20.01 21.74 22.12
N PRO A 581 -19.83 22.98 21.61
CA PRO A 581 -20.41 24.18 22.24
C PRO A 581 -21.94 24.15 22.33
N SER A 582 -22.63 23.66 21.30
CA SER A 582 -24.09 23.57 21.27
C SER A 582 -24.62 22.48 22.20
N ILE A 583 -23.85 21.42 22.40
CA ILE A 583 -24.22 20.25 23.22
C ILE A 583 -23.88 20.48 24.69
N PHE A 584 -22.85 21.27 25.00
CA PHE A 584 -22.33 21.50 26.35
C PHE A 584 -23.39 21.98 27.34
N VAL A 585 -24.44 22.68 26.89
CA VAL A 585 -25.57 23.13 27.71
C VAL A 585 -26.26 21.96 28.43
N TYR A 586 -26.27 20.76 27.83
CA TYR A 586 -26.88 19.55 28.37
C TYR A 586 -25.92 18.71 29.21
N PHE A 587 -24.68 19.16 29.45
CA PHE A 587 -23.65 18.37 30.12
C PHE A 587 -24.11 17.79 31.47
N ASN A 588 -24.74 18.60 32.32
CA ASN A 588 -25.16 18.16 33.65
C ASN A 588 -26.20 17.03 33.59
N ASP A 589 -27.15 17.10 32.66
CA ASP A 589 -28.17 16.06 32.47
C ASP A 589 -27.53 14.75 31.98
N LEU A 590 -26.67 14.85 30.96
CA LEU A 590 -25.93 13.71 30.42
C LEU A 590 -25.02 13.06 31.47
N PHE A 591 -24.37 13.88 32.30
CA PHE A 591 -23.52 13.42 33.38
C PHE A 591 -24.32 12.69 34.46
N GLN A 592 -25.46 13.22 34.88
CA GLN A 592 -26.33 12.57 35.88
C GLN A 592 -26.89 11.24 35.37
N VAL A 593 -27.37 11.20 34.12
CA VAL A 593 -27.84 9.95 33.49
C VAL A 593 -26.73 8.90 33.50
N THR A 594 -25.53 9.28 33.09
CA THR A 594 -24.38 8.36 33.04
C THR A 594 -23.97 7.89 34.44
N GLN A 595 -23.94 8.77 35.44
CA GLN A 595 -23.65 8.37 36.82
C GLN A 595 -24.69 7.39 37.38
N ASN A 596 -25.97 7.59 37.08
CA ASN A 596 -27.03 6.67 37.50
C ASN A 596 -26.87 5.29 36.85
N LEU A 597 -26.52 5.25 35.56
CA LEU A 597 -26.21 4.01 34.86
C LEU A 597 -24.99 3.30 35.47
N VAL A 598 -23.95 4.04 35.89
CA VAL A 598 -22.75 3.46 36.52
C VAL A 598 -23.12 2.82 37.86
N ARG A 599 -23.93 3.50 38.67
CA ARG A 599 -24.45 2.96 39.94
C ARG A 599 -25.27 1.70 39.74
N GLN A 600 -26.10 1.66 38.69
CA GLN A 600 -26.91 0.48 38.36
C GLN A 600 -26.07 -0.69 37.84
N GLN A 601 -25.05 -0.43 37.01
CA GLN A 601 -24.16 -1.47 36.48
C GLN A 601 -23.28 -2.11 37.58
N THR A 602 -22.87 -1.33 38.58
CA THR A 602 -22.00 -1.76 39.69
C THR A 602 -22.77 -2.33 40.89
N ALA A 603 -24.10 -2.20 40.91
CA ALA A 603 -24.94 -2.75 41.98
C ALA A 603 -24.96 -4.29 41.99
N LYS A 604 -25.17 -4.88 43.17
CA LYS A 604 -25.22 -6.34 43.37
C LYS A 604 -26.31 -7.02 42.53
N ASP A 605 -27.46 -6.37 42.36
CA ASP A 605 -28.61 -6.92 41.63
C ASP A 605 -28.58 -6.67 40.12
N GLN A 606 -27.60 -5.88 39.64
CA GLN A 606 -27.33 -5.58 38.21
C GLN A 606 -28.59 -5.39 37.33
N PRO A 607 -29.45 -4.39 37.62
CA PRO A 607 -30.69 -4.16 36.86
C PRO A 607 -30.47 -3.75 35.40
N ILE A 608 -29.27 -3.30 35.03
CA ILE A 608 -28.90 -2.95 33.65
C ILE A 608 -27.56 -3.59 33.29
N ARG A 609 -27.46 -4.12 32.07
CA ARG A 609 -26.21 -4.71 31.54
C ARG A 609 -25.82 -4.12 30.19
N LEU A 610 -25.19 -2.95 30.21
CA LEU A 610 -24.58 -2.39 29.00
C LEU A 610 -23.24 -3.08 28.67
N ALA A 611 -22.93 -3.15 27.38
CA ALA A 611 -21.68 -3.65 26.83
C ALA A 611 -20.53 -2.62 26.97
N GLY A 612 -19.27 -3.09 26.91
CA GLY A 612 -18.10 -2.23 27.07
C GLY A 612 -17.99 -1.12 26.02
N TRP A 613 -18.43 -1.35 24.78
CA TRP A 613 -18.41 -0.34 23.73
C TRP A 613 -19.42 0.79 23.97
N GLN A 614 -20.62 0.48 24.49
CA GLN A 614 -21.63 1.49 24.86
C GLN A 614 -21.07 2.42 25.94
N TRP A 615 -20.41 1.83 26.94
CA TRP A 615 -19.74 2.56 28.00
C TRP A 615 -18.59 3.44 27.49
N SER A 616 -17.77 2.93 26.56
CA SER A 616 -16.70 3.72 25.93
C SER A 616 -17.28 4.97 25.26
N ILE A 617 -18.33 4.84 24.46
CA ILE A 617 -18.97 5.97 23.77
C ILE A 617 -19.49 7.00 24.77
N LEU A 618 -20.28 6.59 25.77
CA LEU A 618 -20.88 7.49 26.75
C LEU A 618 -19.81 8.31 27.49
N VAL A 619 -18.76 7.64 27.95
CA VAL A 619 -17.71 8.28 28.76
C VAL A 619 -16.77 9.12 27.90
N GLU A 620 -16.45 8.69 26.68
CA GLU A 620 -15.71 9.52 25.71
C GLU A 620 -16.46 10.81 25.37
N CYS A 621 -17.78 10.73 25.15
CA CYS A 621 -18.61 11.91 24.88
C CYS A 621 -18.57 12.90 26.05
N LEU A 622 -18.75 12.41 27.28
CA LEU A 622 -18.64 13.26 28.47
C LEU A 622 -17.24 13.85 28.63
N ALA A 623 -16.19 13.08 28.36
CA ALA A 623 -14.80 13.55 28.42
C ALA A 623 -14.50 14.67 27.41
N ILE A 624 -15.05 14.57 26.19
CA ILE A 624 -14.95 15.64 25.19
C ILE A 624 -15.67 16.89 25.67
N LEU A 625 -16.89 16.75 26.20
CA LEU A 625 -17.66 17.88 26.71
C LEU A 625 -17.03 18.52 27.96
N LEU A 626 -16.34 17.73 28.79
CA LEU A 626 -15.61 18.21 29.95
C LEU A 626 -14.53 19.23 29.60
N ASN A 627 -13.90 19.11 28.43
CA ASN A 627 -12.84 20.00 27.97
C ASN A 627 -13.33 21.45 27.77
N TYR A 628 -14.64 21.69 27.64
CA TYR A 628 -15.21 23.04 27.52
C TYR A 628 -15.28 23.80 28.86
N PHE A 629 -15.16 23.12 30.00
CA PHE A 629 -15.03 23.81 31.29
C PHE A 629 -13.68 24.53 31.36
N GLN A 630 -13.67 25.84 31.62
CA GLN A 630 -12.43 26.62 31.73
C GLN A 630 -11.87 26.63 33.16
N SER A 631 -11.95 25.52 33.90
CA SER A 631 -11.47 25.44 35.29
C SER A 631 -10.89 24.06 35.64
N TYR A 632 -9.63 24.03 36.06
CA TYR A 632 -8.94 22.80 36.46
C TYR A 632 -9.71 22.06 37.57
N GLN A 633 -10.17 22.79 38.59
CA GLN A 633 -10.86 22.22 39.75
C GLN A 633 -12.20 21.58 39.38
N GLN A 634 -12.97 22.24 38.52
CA GLN A 634 -14.27 21.71 38.08
C GLN A 634 -14.07 20.45 37.24
N GLN A 635 -13.16 20.48 36.27
CA GLN A 635 -12.86 19.30 35.45
C GLN A 635 -12.40 18.13 36.33
N ALA A 636 -11.47 18.36 37.25
CA ALA A 636 -10.98 17.32 38.16
C ALA A 636 -12.10 16.72 39.03
N MET A 637 -13.04 17.54 39.52
CA MET A 637 -14.18 17.07 40.32
C MET A 637 -15.09 16.12 39.52
N TYR A 638 -15.49 16.51 38.30
CA TYR A 638 -16.35 15.69 37.47
C TYR A 638 -15.66 14.41 36.98
N ILE A 639 -14.36 14.49 36.63
CA ILE A 639 -13.57 13.32 36.27
C ILE A 639 -13.51 12.34 37.44
N ASN A 640 -13.24 12.82 38.66
CA ASN A 640 -13.21 11.97 39.85
C ASN A 640 -14.56 11.27 40.08
N GLY A 641 -15.68 11.97 39.88
CA GLY A 641 -17.01 11.39 40.00
C GLY A 641 -17.34 10.27 39.00
N LEU A 642 -16.63 10.19 37.87
CA LEU A 642 -16.74 9.09 36.89
C LEU A 642 -15.74 7.96 37.17
N VAL A 643 -14.56 8.29 37.70
CA VAL A 643 -13.48 7.33 38.00
C VAL A 643 -13.74 6.55 39.29
N GLU A 644 -14.29 7.19 40.33
CA GLU A 644 -14.44 6.63 41.69
C GLU A 644 -15.11 5.24 41.74
N PRO A 645 -16.22 4.96 41.04
CA PRO A 645 -16.87 3.64 41.10
C PRO A 645 -15.96 2.51 40.57
N PHE A 646 -15.16 2.78 39.54
CA PHE A 646 -14.22 1.82 38.96
C PHE A 646 -12.91 1.76 39.74
N ALA A 647 -12.52 2.87 40.39
CA ALA A 647 -11.39 2.91 41.31
C ALA A 647 -11.59 1.92 42.47
N GLN A 648 -12.79 1.83 43.03
CA GLN A 648 -13.12 0.87 44.09
C GLN A 648 -12.94 -0.59 43.63
N ILE A 649 -13.30 -0.91 42.39
CA ILE A 649 -13.15 -2.25 41.81
C ILE A 649 -11.67 -2.61 41.64
N LEU A 650 -10.87 -1.69 41.09
CA LEU A 650 -9.44 -1.93 40.85
C LEU A 650 -8.62 -1.95 42.14
N THR A 651 -9.00 -1.16 43.14
CA THR A 651 -8.36 -1.19 44.47
C THR A 651 -8.67 -2.51 45.20
N GLN A 652 -9.90 -3.03 45.11
CA GLN A 652 -10.23 -4.37 45.60
C GLN A 652 -9.44 -5.48 44.89
N PHE A 653 -9.25 -5.37 43.58
CA PHE A 653 -8.36 -6.27 42.84
C PHE A 653 -6.93 -6.22 43.40
N ASN A 654 -6.39 -5.01 43.59
CA ASN A 654 -5.02 -4.84 44.04
C ASN A 654 -4.77 -5.39 45.46
N THR A 655 -5.76 -5.32 46.35
CA THR A 655 -5.65 -5.86 47.71
C THR A 655 -5.83 -7.38 47.77
N ASN A 656 -6.68 -7.95 46.91
CA ASN A 656 -6.99 -9.38 46.92
C ASN A 656 -6.00 -10.24 46.12
N VAL A 657 -5.26 -9.66 45.18
CA VAL A 657 -4.36 -10.40 44.27
C VAL A 657 -2.90 -10.07 44.55
N ASN A 658 -2.13 -11.04 45.05
CA ASN A 658 -0.72 -10.86 45.44
C ASN A 658 0.28 -11.61 44.56
N ASP A 659 -0.19 -12.57 43.76
CA ASP A 659 0.62 -13.38 42.86
C ASP A 659 -0.14 -13.74 41.58
N ILE A 660 0.56 -14.40 40.64
CA ILE A 660 -0.01 -14.78 39.34
C ILE A 660 -1.14 -15.82 39.48
N GLN A 661 -1.04 -16.74 40.45
CA GLN A 661 -2.07 -17.75 40.68
C GLN A 661 -3.34 -17.11 41.24
N GLY A 662 -3.20 -16.22 42.23
CA GLY A 662 -4.31 -15.44 42.75
C GLY A 662 -4.96 -14.58 41.67
N PHE A 663 -4.22 -14.10 40.67
CA PHE A 663 -4.80 -13.40 39.52
C PHE A 663 -5.69 -14.34 38.71
N ILE A 664 -5.16 -15.49 38.26
CA ILE A 664 -5.89 -16.51 37.49
C ILE A 664 -7.19 -16.91 38.19
N ASP A 665 -7.13 -17.16 39.50
CA ASP A 665 -8.29 -17.54 40.30
C ASP A 665 -9.31 -16.38 40.44
N TYR A 666 -8.82 -15.15 40.60
CA TYR A 666 -9.67 -13.96 40.75
C TYR A 666 -10.46 -13.63 39.48
N ILE A 667 -9.84 -13.73 38.30
CA ILE A 667 -10.51 -13.50 37.00
C ILE A 667 -11.16 -14.75 36.41
N GLY A 668 -11.11 -15.88 37.12
CA GLY A 668 -11.82 -17.10 36.74
C GLY A 668 -11.27 -17.81 35.51
N LEU A 669 -9.95 -17.72 35.24
CA LEU A 669 -9.29 -18.51 34.20
C LEU A 669 -9.03 -19.96 34.68
N LYS A 670 -10.09 -20.60 35.17
CA LYS A 670 -10.09 -21.98 35.67
C LYS A 670 -11.27 -22.78 35.07
N PRO A 671 -11.21 -24.11 34.97
CA PRO A 671 -12.23 -24.92 34.29
C PRO A 671 -13.65 -24.73 34.83
N THR A 672 -13.79 -24.45 36.13
CA THR A 672 -15.08 -24.20 36.79
C THR A 672 -15.02 -22.85 37.53
N PRO A 673 -15.33 -21.72 36.87
CA PRO A 673 -15.33 -20.41 37.50
C PRO A 673 -16.57 -20.23 38.38
N ASP A 674 -16.36 -19.70 39.60
CA ASP A 674 -17.46 -19.34 40.49
C ASP A 674 -18.13 -18.05 40.01
N ALA A 675 -19.42 -17.83 40.32
CA ALA A 675 -20.16 -16.63 39.89
C ALA A 675 -19.45 -15.31 40.26
N ASN A 676 -18.75 -15.28 41.39
CA ASN A 676 -17.95 -14.13 41.81
C ASN A 676 -16.76 -13.87 40.87
N SER A 677 -16.05 -14.91 40.43
CA SER A 677 -14.90 -14.78 39.52
C SER A 677 -15.31 -14.27 38.14
N THR A 678 -16.46 -14.73 37.61
CA THR A 678 -17.03 -14.24 36.35
C THR A 678 -17.43 -12.76 36.45
N ASN A 679 -18.00 -12.36 37.58
CA ASN A 679 -18.30 -10.94 37.85
C ASN A 679 -17.03 -10.11 37.96
N ASN A 680 -16.03 -10.56 38.72
CA ASN A 680 -14.74 -9.89 38.87
C ASN A 680 -14.05 -9.68 37.51
N GLN A 681 -14.00 -10.73 36.68
CA GLN A 681 -13.46 -10.64 35.32
C GLN A 681 -14.16 -9.55 34.51
N ARG A 682 -15.49 -9.57 34.48
CA ARG A 682 -16.29 -8.58 33.75
C ARG A 682 -16.01 -7.17 34.25
N PHE A 683 -16.00 -6.95 35.57
CA PHE A 683 -15.82 -5.64 36.17
C PHE A 683 -14.41 -5.08 35.97
N VAL A 684 -13.37 -5.90 36.08
CA VAL A 684 -11.98 -5.48 35.80
C VAL A 684 -11.82 -5.10 34.32
N LEU A 685 -12.32 -5.95 33.41
CA LEU A 685 -12.27 -5.69 31.97
C LEU A 685 -13.02 -4.40 31.61
N LEU A 686 -14.21 -4.20 32.16
CA LEU A 686 -15.03 -3.00 31.93
C LEU A 686 -14.36 -1.74 32.50
N SER A 687 -13.76 -1.84 33.69
CA SER A 687 -13.06 -0.71 34.33
C SER A 687 -11.93 -0.19 33.44
N VAL A 688 -11.11 -1.09 32.86
CA VAL A 688 -10.02 -0.69 31.96
C VAL A 688 -10.55 -0.02 30.68
N HIS A 689 -11.62 -0.54 30.09
CA HIS A 689 -12.23 0.09 28.90
C HIS A 689 -12.70 1.51 29.18
N ILE A 690 -13.40 1.71 30.30
CA ILE A 690 -13.96 3.00 30.68
C ILE A 690 -12.87 4.02 31.03
N LEU A 691 -11.91 3.62 31.87
CA LEU A 691 -10.79 4.48 32.26
C LEU A 691 -9.92 4.85 31.05
N CYS A 692 -9.72 3.92 30.12
CA CYS A 692 -9.02 4.19 28.86
C CYS A 692 -9.76 5.21 28.01
N GLY A 693 -11.07 5.01 27.76
CA GLY A 693 -11.88 5.94 26.97
C GLY A 693 -11.93 7.35 27.57
N LEU A 694 -12.13 7.44 28.89
CA LEU A 694 -12.15 8.72 29.62
C LEU A 694 -10.83 9.46 29.50
N LEU A 695 -9.72 8.84 29.89
CA LEU A 695 -8.42 9.52 29.96
C LEU A 695 -7.94 10.00 28.59
N ARG A 696 -8.17 9.20 27.53
CA ARG A 696 -7.74 9.52 26.16
C ARG A 696 -8.38 10.79 25.59
N ARG A 697 -9.55 11.18 26.09
CA ARG A 697 -10.32 12.32 25.59
C ARG A 697 -10.16 13.57 26.43
N VAL A 698 -9.57 13.48 27.62
CA VAL A 698 -9.24 14.66 28.44
C VAL A 698 -8.11 15.43 27.76
N ALA A 699 -8.41 16.65 27.33
CA ALA A 699 -7.48 17.52 26.62
C ALA A 699 -6.92 18.60 27.54
N LEU A 700 -5.66 18.97 27.31
CA LEU A 700 -5.04 20.12 27.97
C LEU A 700 -5.48 21.42 27.29
N PRO A 701 -5.77 22.50 28.05
CA PRO A 701 -6.05 23.80 27.45
C PRO A 701 -4.87 24.30 26.62
N THR A 702 -5.17 24.92 25.48
CA THR A 702 -4.16 25.38 24.50
C THR A 702 -3.90 26.88 24.62
N ASP A 703 -4.86 27.64 25.15
CA ASP A 703 -4.76 29.08 25.37
C ASP A 703 -3.89 29.38 26.62
N PRO A 704 -2.75 30.08 26.47
CA PRO A 704 -1.88 30.46 27.59
C PRO A 704 -2.57 31.30 28.67
N SER A 705 -3.59 32.09 28.32
CA SER A 705 -4.32 32.93 29.26
C SER A 705 -5.21 32.10 30.21
N ILE A 706 -5.89 31.09 29.67
CA ILE A 706 -6.69 30.13 30.44
C ILE A 706 -5.78 29.31 31.35
N CYS A 707 -4.61 28.91 30.85
CA CYS A 707 -3.67 28.11 31.63
C CYS A 707 -3.17 28.83 32.89
N SER A 708 -2.83 30.12 32.77
CA SER A 708 -2.27 30.91 33.87
C SER A 708 -3.31 31.34 34.90
N THR A 709 -4.54 31.63 34.47
CA THR A 709 -5.61 32.16 35.34
C THR A 709 -6.44 31.08 36.02
N ASN A 710 -6.60 29.90 35.41
CA ASN A 710 -7.55 28.88 35.85
C ASN A 710 -6.89 27.63 36.47
N GLY A 711 -5.68 27.78 37.01
CA GLY A 711 -5.04 26.78 37.87
C GLY A 711 -4.44 25.56 37.16
N TYR A 712 -4.16 25.65 35.85
CA TYR A 712 -3.57 24.55 35.08
C TYR A 712 -2.03 24.54 35.13
N GLN A 713 -1.37 25.64 35.51
CA GLN A 713 0.08 25.74 35.51
C GLN A 713 0.71 25.29 36.84
N GLU A 714 1.77 24.51 36.74
CA GLU A 714 2.65 24.16 37.85
C GLU A 714 4.11 24.14 37.39
N THR A 715 5.03 24.55 38.26
CA THR A 715 6.45 24.62 37.93
C THR A 715 7.18 23.41 38.51
N PHE A 716 7.90 22.66 37.68
CA PHE A 716 8.71 21.52 38.07
C PHE A 716 10.11 21.64 37.45
N GLU A 717 11.16 21.51 38.29
CA GLU A 717 12.57 21.63 37.87
C GLU A 717 12.87 22.87 37.00
N GLY A 718 12.25 24.01 37.34
CA GLY A 718 12.42 25.27 36.61
C GLY A 718 11.67 25.36 35.28
N THR A 719 10.92 24.33 34.89
CA THR A 719 10.08 24.30 33.69
C THR A 719 8.61 24.38 34.08
N VAL A 720 7.84 25.24 33.40
CA VAL A 720 6.38 25.37 33.61
C VAL A 720 5.66 24.29 32.80
N PHE A 721 4.88 23.46 33.48
CA PHE A 721 4.04 22.44 32.87
C PHE A 721 2.56 22.81 32.99
N ILE A 722 1.78 22.32 32.02
CA ILE A 722 0.32 22.33 32.08
C ILE A 722 -0.10 20.97 32.65
N ARG A 723 -0.68 20.98 33.86
CA ARG A 723 -1.14 19.77 34.54
C ARG A 723 -2.40 19.22 33.90
N ASN A 724 -2.51 17.90 33.90
CA ASN A 724 -3.71 17.22 33.45
C ASN A 724 -4.76 17.16 34.58
N PRO A 725 -6.00 17.64 34.36
CA PRO A 725 -7.07 17.62 35.37
C PRO A 725 -7.52 16.20 35.75
N ALA A 726 -7.20 15.18 34.95
CA ALA A 726 -7.41 13.79 35.31
C ALA A 726 -6.38 13.26 36.33
N ALA A 727 -5.23 13.91 36.50
CA ALA A 727 -4.13 13.40 37.32
C ALA A 727 -4.55 13.02 38.77
N PRO A 728 -5.32 13.85 39.51
CA PRO A 728 -5.68 13.53 40.90
C PRO A 728 -6.46 12.21 41.06
N ALA A 729 -7.32 11.87 40.10
CA ALA A 729 -8.11 10.65 40.13
C ALA A 729 -7.31 9.42 39.65
N TYR A 730 -6.49 9.58 38.61
CA TYR A 730 -5.78 8.46 37.98
C TYR A 730 -4.51 8.04 38.72
N LEU A 731 -3.82 8.97 39.39
CA LEU A 731 -2.58 8.65 40.13
C LEU A 731 -2.82 7.71 41.30
N GLN A 732 -4.01 7.73 41.91
CA GLN A 732 -4.40 6.79 42.96
C GLN A 732 -4.50 5.34 42.44
N LEU A 733 -4.66 5.18 41.12
CA LEU A 733 -4.83 3.90 40.45
C LEU A 733 -3.55 3.38 39.77
N THR A 734 -2.46 4.15 39.76
CA THR A 734 -1.19 3.79 39.11
C THR A 734 -0.75 2.38 39.48
N ASN A 735 -0.64 2.07 40.78
CA ASN A 735 -0.22 0.73 41.23
C ASN A 735 -1.18 -0.37 40.79
N CYS A 736 -2.49 -0.09 40.74
CA CYS A 736 -3.49 -1.08 40.35
C CYS A 736 -3.38 -1.43 38.85
N VAL A 737 -3.29 -0.41 37.99
CA VAL A 737 -3.26 -0.57 36.53
C VAL A 737 -1.92 -1.15 36.07
N PHE A 738 -0.81 -0.69 36.64
CA PHE A 738 0.54 -1.18 36.29
C PHE A 738 0.74 -2.64 36.75
N LYS A 739 0.24 -3.00 37.94
CA LYS A 739 0.24 -4.39 38.43
C LYS A 739 -0.63 -5.31 37.56
N LEU A 740 -1.76 -4.81 37.05
CA LEU A 740 -2.61 -5.56 36.13
C LEU A 740 -1.88 -5.90 34.83
N LEU A 741 -1.14 -4.94 34.24
CA LEU A 741 -0.33 -5.18 33.04
C LEU A 741 0.79 -6.20 33.33
N THR A 742 1.46 -6.05 34.47
CA THR A 742 2.52 -6.95 34.94
C THR A 742 2.02 -8.40 34.98
N TYR A 743 0.85 -8.67 35.57
CA TYR A 743 0.30 -10.03 35.59
C TYR A 743 -0.13 -10.53 34.21
N CYS A 744 -0.74 -9.68 33.38
CA CYS A 744 -1.13 -10.08 32.02
C CYS A 744 0.10 -10.50 31.19
N HIS A 745 1.22 -9.79 31.29
CA HIS A 745 2.46 -10.20 30.62
C HIS A 745 3.09 -11.44 31.25
N ALA A 746 3.05 -11.56 32.59
CA ALA A 746 3.56 -12.73 33.28
C ALA A 746 2.83 -14.03 32.87
N LEU A 747 1.60 -13.94 32.35
CA LEU A 747 0.88 -15.11 31.80
C LEU A 747 1.58 -15.73 30.58
N HIS A 748 2.39 -14.96 29.85
CA HIS A 748 3.15 -15.43 28.69
C HIS A 748 4.51 -16.05 29.07
N ALA A 749 4.93 -15.94 30.34
CA ALA A 749 6.18 -16.55 30.79
C ALA A 749 6.09 -18.09 30.68
N PRO A 750 7.20 -18.79 30.38
CA PRO A 750 7.19 -20.25 30.23
C PRO A 750 6.78 -21.00 31.51
N ASN A 751 6.99 -20.38 32.68
CA ASN A 751 6.60 -20.93 33.98
C ASN A 751 5.16 -20.57 34.41
N SER A 752 4.38 -19.95 33.51
CA SER A 752 3.00 -19.54 33.80
C SER A 752 2.09 -20.77 33.97
N PRO A 753 1.21 -20.79 34.98
CA PRO A 753 0.19 -21.84 35.13
C PRO A 753 -0.76 -21.94 33.90
N LEU A 754 -0.85 -20.88 33.09
CA LEU A 754 -1.68 -20.82 31.90
C LEU A 754 -1.07 -21.58 30.70
N ALA A 755 0.26 -21.67 30.62
CA ALA A 755 0.98 -22.17 29.45
C ALA A 755 0.70 -23.66 29.14
N GLN A 756 0.31 -24.43 30.15
CA GLN A 756 -0.01 -25.86 30.04
C GLN A 756 -1.50 -26.17 30.30
N GLY A 757 -2.32 -25.13 30.47
CA GLY A 757 -3.74 -25.25 30.82
C GLY A 757 -4.69 -25.15 29.61
N PRO A 758 -6.01 -25.36 29.83
CA PRO A 758 -7.03 -25.27 28.78
C PRO A 758 -7.19 -23.87 28.17
N PHE A 759 -6.62 -22.83 28.79
CA PHE A 759 -6.65 -21.43 28.35
C PHE A 759 -5.37 -20.97 27.66
N SER A 760 -4.47 -21.90 27.27
CA SER A 760 -3.21 -21.56 26.58
C SER A 760 -3.43 -20.78 25.28
N PHE A 761 -4.57 -20.97 24.60
CA PHE A 761 -4.98 -20.20 23.42
C PHE A 761 -5.03 -18.68 23.65
N LEU A 762 -5.19 -18.19 24.89
CA LEU A 762 -5.16 -16.76 25.18
C LEU A 762 -3.80 -16.11 24.89
N SER A 763 -2.73 -16.91 24.82
CA SER A 763 -1.38 -16.44 24.50
C SER A 763 -1.12 -16.36 22.98
N THR A 764 -2.00 -16.94 22.16
CA THR A 764 -1.86 -16.96 20.70
C THR A 764 -2.58 -15.78 20.06
N MET A 765 -2.27 -15.56 18.77
CA MET A 765 -2.97 -14.58 17.94
C MET A 765 -4.42 -15.02 17.73
N THR A 766 -5.35 -14.07 17.76
CA THR A 766 -6.75 -14.29 17.37
C THR A 766 -6.88 -14.38 15.84
N GLU A 767 -7.93 -15.02 15.33
CA GLU A 767 -8.20 -15.05 13.88
C GLU A 767 -8.33 -13.64 13.27
N ALA A 768 -8.95 -12.71 13.99
CA ALA A 768 -9.09 -11.32 13.56
C ALA A 768 -7.74 -10.59 13.48
N GLU A 769 -6.80 -10.89 14.38
CA GLU A 769 -5.43 -10.35 14.32
C GLU A 769 -4.63 -10.99 13.18
N LYS A 770 -4.77 -12.31 12.96
CA LYS A 770 -4.10 -13.04 11.87
C LYS A 770 -4.55 -12.52 10.51
N ALA A 771 -5.85 -12.29 10.34
CA ALA A 771 -6.43 -11.71 9.13
C ALA A 771 -5.82 -10.34 8.77
N VAL A 772 -5.55 -9.48 9.76
CA VAL A 772 -4.90 -8.17 9.55
C VAL A 772 -3.51 -8.32 8.94
N TYR A 773 -2.69 -9.25 9.45
CA TYR A 773 -1.34 -9.47 8.91
C TYR A 773 -1.35 -10.17 7.55
N LEU A 774 -2.38 -10.97 7.26
CA LEU A 774 -2.62 -11.56 5.94
C LEU A 774 -3.28 -10.58 4.95
N GLN A 775 -3.59 -9.35 5.39
CA GLN A 775 -4.32 -8.35 4.60
C GLN A 775 -5.67 -8.89 4.08
N GLN A 776 -6.35 -9.67 4.91
CA GLN A 776 -7.73 -10.13 4.72
C GLN A 776 -8.68 -9.16 5.45
N GLU A 777 -9.78 -8.76 4.81
CA GLU A 777 -10.78 -7.93 5.48
C GLU A 777 -11.55 -8.74 6.54
N ASN A 778 -11.69 -8.17 7.73
CA ASN A 778 -12.49 -8.74 8.82
C ASN A 778 -13.99 -8.67 8.48
N ASN A 779 -14.51 -9.66 7.75
CA ASN A 779 -15.95 -9.86 7.62
C ASN A 779 -16.41 -10.90 8.67
N ASP A 780 -17.06 -10.41 9.73
CA ASP A 780 -17.68 -11.24 10.78
C ASP A 780 -18.65 -12.30 10.18
N ASP A 781 -19.33 -11.98 9.07
CA ASP A 781 -20.26 -12.88 8.37
C ASP A 781 -19.54 -13.98 7.56
N TYR A 782 -18.36 -13.68 7.01
CA TYR A 782 -17.53 -14.65 6.28
C TYR A 782 -16.82 -15.60 7.27
N ASN A 783 -16.37 -15.08 8.41
CA ASN A 783 -15.75 -15.88 9.48
C ASN A 783 -16.77 -16.77 10.21
N ALA A 784 -18.05 -16.39 10.27
CA ALA A 784 -19.12 -17.24 10.80
C ALA A 784 -19.47 -18.41 9.86
N SER A 785 -19.38 -18.21 8.54
CA SER A 785 -19.69 -19.22 7.53
C SER A 785 -18.51 -20.15 7.19
N LEU A 786 -17.26 -19.67 7.25
CA LEU A 786 -16.08 -20.54 7.10
C LEU A 786 -15.84 -21.47 8.30
N ALA A 787 -16.23 -21.03 9.50
CA ALA A 787 -16.14 -21.84 10.72
C ALA A 787 -17.00 -23.11 10.66
N THR A 788 -17.98 -23.18 9.75
CA THR A 788 -18.79 -24.38 9.53
C THR A 788 -18.19 -25.38 8.53
N THR A 789 -17.14 -25.03 7.78
CA THR A 789 -16.65 -25.84 6.65
C THR A 789 -15.18 -26.26 6.73
N THR A 790 -14.36 -25.69 7.63
CA THR A 790 -12.94 -26.08 7.79
C THR A 790 -12.71 -26.91 9.06
N THR A 791 -12.34 -28.17 8.86
CA THR A 791 -12.14 -29.19 9.91
C THR A 791 -10.72 -29.09 10.50
N THR A 792 -10.37 -27.97 11.14
CA THR A 792 -9.10 -27.82 11.88
C THR A 792 -9.39 -27.24 13.26
N MET A 793 -9.37 -28.11 14.28
CA MET A 793 -9.44 -27.85 15.73
C MET A 793 -9.85 -26.43 16.16
N THR A 794 -11.11 -26.04 15.92
CA THR A 794 -11.58 -24.69 16.28
C THR A 794 -12.00 -24.63 17.75
N LEU A 795 -11.54 -23.59 18.44
CA LEU A 795 -11.97 -23.22 19.79
C LEU A 795 -13.50 -23.21 19.89
N SER A 796 -14.07 -23.54 21.06
CA SER A 796 -15.50 -23.39 21.27
C SER A 796 -15.94 -21.94 21.09
N GLU A 797 -17.20 -21.69 20.73
CA GLU A 797 -17.70 -20.31 20.55
C GLU A 797 -17.50 -19.44 21.81
N ASN A 798 -17.58 -20.04 23.00
CA ASN A 798 -17.31 -19.36 24.25
C ASN A 798 -15.82 -19.01 24.43
N ASP A 799 -14.93 -19.92 24.06
CA ASP A 799 -13.48 -19.70 24.12
C ASP A 799 -13.03 -18.65 23.12
N ARG A 800 -13.60 -18.66 21.89
CA ARG A 800 -13.36 -17.62 20.88
C ARG A 800 -13.79 -16.24 21.38
N ARG A 801 -14.97 -16.14 22.00
CA ARG A 801 -15.45 -14.88 22.62
C ARG A 801 -14.54 -14.43 23.77
N LEU A 802 -14.06 -15.36 24.58
CA LEU A 802 -13.12 -15.06 25.66
C LEU A 802 -11.78 -14.57 25.10
N HIS A 803 -11.25 -15.21 24.05
CA HIS A 803 -10.01 -14.83 23.37
C HIS A 803 -10.08 -13.40 22.82
N ASN A 804 -11.12 -13.09 22.06
CA ASN A 804 -11.33 -11.76 21.50
C ASN A 804 -11.50 -10.69 22.59
N ARG A 805 -12.25 -11.00 23.66
CA ARG A 805 -12.42 -10.09 24.80
C ARG A 805 -11.12 -9.85 25.55
N PHE A 806 -10.33 -10.90 25.78
CA PHE A 806 -9.06 -10.80 26.50
C PHE A 806 -8.02 -10.03 25.69
N SER A 807 -7.93 -10.29 24.37
CA SER A 807 -7.06 -9.51 23.48
C SER A 807 -7.43 -8.02 23.48
N SER A 808 -8.70 -7.69 23.26
CA SER A 808 -9.20 -6.31 23.26
C SER A 808 -8.94 -5.60 24.60
N PHE A 809 -9.11 -6.32 25.71
CA PHE A 809 -8.77 -5.83 27.04
C PHE A 809 -7.28 -5.52 27.20
N LEU A 810 -6.38 -6.41 26.75
CA LEU A 810 -4.94 -6.18 26.83
C LEU A 810 -4.52 -4.97 25.99
N ASP A 811 -5.07 -4.82 24.79
CA ASP A 811 -4.79 -3.66 23.94
C ASP A 811 -5.27 -2.36 24.60
N ARG A 812 -6.48 -2.34 25.16
CA ARG A 812 -7.00 -1.18 25.91
C ARG A 812 -6.19 -0.87 27.16
N LEU A 813 -5.68 -1.88 27.86
CA LEU A 813 -4.81 -1.72 29.02
C LEU A 813 -3.47 -1.07 28.63
N GLN A 814 -2.86 -1.53 27.54
CA GLN A 814 -1.61 -0.96 27.03
C GLN A 814 -1.80 0.49 26.55
N ILE A 815 -2.91 0.79 25.86
CA ILE A 815 -3.26 2.18 25.48
C ILE A 815 -3.48 3.05 26.73
N LEU A 816 -4.15 2.52 27.75
CA LEU A 816 -4.33 3.24 29.03
C LEU A 816 -2.97 3.58 29.64
N ILE A 817 -2.05 2.61 29.76
CA ILE A 817 -0.69 2.83 30.27
C ILE A 817 0.06 3.87 29.42
N GLY A 818 -0.04 3.81 28.10
CA GLY A 818 0.51 4.84 27.21
C GLY A 818 -0.02 6.24 27.51
N THR A 819 -1.32 6.33 27.77
CA THR A 819 -2.00 7.59 28.09
C THR A 819 -1.64 8.10 29.49
N TYR A 820 -1.34 7.22 30.45
CA TYR A 820 -0.80 7.60 31.78
C TYR A 820 0.47 8.46 31.65
N PHE A 821 1.32 8.21 30.65
CA PHE A 821 2.54 9.00 30.45
C PHE A 821 2.27 10.48 30.09
N THR A 822 1.04 10.83 29.71
CA THR A 822 0.61 12.22 29.49
C THR A 822 0.32 12.98 30.79
N LEU A 823 0.18 12.29 31.94
CA LEU A 823 -0.07 12.87 33.27
C LEU A 823 1.20 13.48 33.88
N LYS A 824 1.90 14.31 33.10
CA LYS A 824 3.09 15.04 33.53
C LYS A 824 2.72 16.41 34.14
N PRO A 825 3.49 16.89 35.12
CA PRO A 825 4.65 16.25 35.73
C PRO A 825 4.26 15.19 36.79
N ASP A 826 2.99 15.14 37.20
CA ASP A 826 2.50 14.45 38.40
C ASP A 826 2.91 12.97 38.52
N LEU A 827 2.82 12.19 37.43
CA LEU A 827 3.22 10.77 37.43
C LEU A 827 4.71 10.60 37.75
N TYR A 828 5.55 11.44 37.13
CA TYR A 828 7.01 11.36 37.21
C TYR A 828 7.55 11.88 38.54
N GLN A 829 6.75 12.63 39.30
CA GLN A 829 7.09 13.12 40.64
C GLN A 829 6.83 12.08 41.74
N THR A 830 6.14 10.98 41.45
CA THR A 830 5.89 9.95 42.46
C THR A 830 7.21 9.31 42.91
N ASN A 831 7.37 9.08 44.22
CA ASN A 831 8.63 8.63 44.83
C ASN A 831 9.22 7.34 44.23
N ASP A 832 8.40 6.53 43.57
CA ASP A 832 8.77 5.23 42.99
C ASP A 832 8.46 5.13 41.49
N ALA A 833 8.37 6.28 40.79
CA ALA A 833 7.99 6.36 39.38
C ALA A 833 8.91 5.52 38.48
N LEU A 834 10.24 5.64 38.68
CA LEU A 834 11.23 4.93 37.87
C LEU A 834 11.08 3.41 38.02
N ASN A 835 10.99 2.90 39.25
CA ASN A 835 10.84 1.48 39.49
C ASN A 835 9.50 0.99 38.95
N THR A 836 8.40 1.68 39.25
CA THR A 836 7.05 1.30 38.80
C THR A 836 6.95 1.22 37.27
N ILE A 837 7.45 2.24 36.56
CA ILE A 837 7.46 2.29 35.09
C ILE A 837 8.42 1.24 34.53
N GLY A 838 9.65 1.19 35.05
CA GLY A 838 10.69 0.27 34.60
C GLY A 838 10.28 -1.19 34.76
N THR A 839 9.87 -1.62 35.95
CA THR A 839 9.49 -3.02 36.19
C THR A 839 8.30 -3.44 35.32
N THR A 840 7.31 -2.56 35.18
CA THR A 840 6.07 -2.87 34.44
C THR A 840 6.33 -3.01 32.94
N LEU A 841 7.07 -2.08 32.33
CA LEU A 841 7.33 -2.09 30.89
C LEU A 841 8.18 -3.28 30.43
N PHE A 842 9.06 -3.80 31.30
CA PHE A 842 9.97 -4.90 30.97
C PHE A 842 9.52 -6.27 31.51
N THR A 843 8.37 -6.36 32.20
CA THR A 843 7.88 -7.64 32.72
C THR A 843 7.63 -8.63 31.60
N SER A 844 8.36 -9.75 31.60
CA SER A 844 8.25 -10.85 30.62
C SER A 844 8.35 -10.42 29.15
N LEU A 845 8.99 -9.28 28.86
CA LEU A 845 9.09 -8.72 27.49
C LEU A 845 9.76 -9.70 26.52
N ASP A 846 10.77 -10.45 26.97
CA ASP A 846 11.47 -11.47 26.19
C ASP A 846 10.58 -12.65 25.77
N HIS A 847 9.50 -12.91 26.51
CA HIS A 847 8.58 -14.02 26.29
C HIS A 847 7.31 -13.61 25.54
N LEU A 848 7.10 -12.32 25.32
CA LEU A 848 5.96 -11.85 24.52
C LEU A 848 6.16 -12.22 23.05
N PRO A 849 5.10 -12.70 22.36
CA PRO A 849 5.15 -12.90 20.93
C PRO A 849 5.27 -11.56 20.19
N ASP A 850 5.83 -11.58 18.98
CA ASP A 850 6.24 -10.37 18.26
C ASP A 850 5.08 -9.38 18.04
N PHE A 851 3.86 -9.87 17.80
CA PHE A 851 2.67 -9.03 17.65
C PHE A 851 2.26 -8.31 18.95
N ARG A 852 2.56 -8.89 20.14
CA ARG A 852 2.35 -8.23 21.44
C ARG A 852 3.49 -7.28 21.79
N VAL A 853 4.73 -7.63 21.43
CA VAL A 853 5.86 -6.69 21.52
C VAL A 853 5.58 -5.46 20.67
N ARG A 854 5.04 -5.64 19.46
CA ARG A 854 4.60 -4.55 18.60
C ARG A 854 3.60 -3.63 19.30
N ASN A 855 2.55 -4.19 19.92
CA ASN A 855 1.58 -3.39 20.66
C ASN A 855 2.23 -2.64 21.84
N MET A 856 3.19 -3.22 22.54
CA MET A 856 3.97 -2.53 23.58
C MET A 856 4.81 -1.37 23.02
N ILE A 857 5.48 -1.57 21.88
CA ILE A 857 6.27 -0.52 21.21
C ILE A 857 5.36 0.66 20.84
N ARG A 858 4.22 0.37 20.19
CA ARG A 858 3.29 1.39 19.70
C ARG A 858 2.51 2.09 20.82
N ASN A 859 1.96 1.33 21.76
CA ASN A 859 0.99 1.84 22.73
C ASN A 859 1.62 2.25 24.06
N CYS A 860 2.84 1.80 24.40
CA CYS A 860 3.49 2.14 25.66
C CYS A 860 4.81 2.89 25.45
N PHE A 861 5.78 2.30 24.73
CA PHE A 861 7.12 2.90 24.59
C PHE A 861 7.10 4.19 23.76
N LEU A 862 6.36 4.24 22.65
CA LEU A 862 6.25 5.45 21.84
C LEU A 862 5.65 6.64 22.62
N PRO A 863 4.47 6.51 23.29
CA PRO A 863 3.97 7.57 24.16
C PRO A 863 4.92 7.94 25.30
N PHE A 864 5.59 6.96 25.92
CA PHE A 864 6.58 7.21 26.95
C PHE A 864 7.70 8.13 26.45
N VAL A 865 8.33 7.80 25.32
CA VAL A 865 9.41 8.63 24.74
C VAL A 865 8.92 10.04 24.36
N ARG A 866 7.70 10.17 23.85
CA ARG A 866 7.11 11.47 23.48
C ARG A 866 6.80 12.37 24.69
N HIS A 867 6.43 11.77 25.83
CA HIS A 867 5.90 12.54 26.97
C HIS A 867 6.82 12.57 28.20
N CYS A 868 7.86 11.75 28.28
CA CYS A 868 8.78 11.72 29.42
C CYS A 868 9.55 13.06 29.56
N PRO A 869 9.37 13.81 30.67
CA PRO A 869 10.08 15.06 30.89
C PRO A 869 11.47 14.87 31.53
N ALA A 870 11.74 13.69 32.12
CA ALA A 870 12.93 13.43 32.92
C ALA A 870 13.99 12.62 32.14
N ASN A 871 15.15 13.24 31.88
CA ASN A 871 16.27 12.59 31.17
C ASN A 871 16.69 11.27 31.85
N THR A 872 16.75 11.25 33.17
CA THR A 872 17.20 10.09 33.96
C THR A 872 16.30 8.86 33.76
N ILE A 873 14.98 9.06 33.80
CA ILE A 873 13.99 7.98 33.60
C ILE A 873 14.00 7.52 32.14
N LEU A 874 14.08 8.46 31.19
CA LEU A 874 14.15 8.14 29.77
C LEU A 874 15.39 7.32 29.43
N ILE A 875 16.57 7.71 29.93
CA ILE A 875 17.83 6.96 29.75
C ILE A 875 17.71 5.55 30.35
N ALA A 876 17.21 5.45 31.59
CA ALA A 876 17.08 4.17 32.28
C ALA A 876 16.17 3.15 31.55
N VAL A 877 15.17 3.64 30.80
CA VAL A 877 14.29 2.78 29.97
C VAL A 877 14.90 2.49 28.60
N LEU A 878 15.53 3.47 27.94
CA LEU A 878 16.12 3.28 26.61
C LEU A 878 17.35 2.38 26.62
N GLU A 879 18.17 2.44 27.67
CA GLU A 879 19.41 1.69 27.80
C GLU A 879 19.23 0.15 27.72
N PRO A 880 18.20 -0.46 28.35
CA PRO A 880 17.85 -1.88 28.12
C PRO A 880 17.00 -2.12 26.86
N LEU A 881 16.13 -1.17 26.46
CA LEU A 881 15.22 -1.37 25.31
C LEU A 881 15.95 -1.48 23.97
N LEU A 882 16.89 -0.57 23.69
CA LEU A 882 17.58 -0.50 22.39
C LEU A 882 18.39 -1.78 22.08
N PRO A 883 19.21 -2.32 23.02
CA PRO A 883 19.89 -3.60 22.81
C PRO A 883 18.94 -4.78 22.59
N PHE A 884 17.86 -4.85 23.38
CA PHE A 884 16.84 -5.89 23.26
C PHE A 884 16.24 -5.90 21.85
N MET A 885 15.74 -4.74 21.41
CA MET A 885 15.09 -4.61 20.10
C MET A 885 16.07 -4.82 18.94
N TYR A 886 17.30 -4.31 19.05
CA TYR A 886 18.32 -4.54 18.02
C TYR A 886 18.61 -6.03 17.82
N THR A 887 18.85 -6.75 18.92
CA THR A 887 19.17 -8.19 18.87
C THR A 887 18.00 -8.99 18.29
N LYS A 888 16.79 -8.75 18.82
CA LYS A 888 15.57 -9.41 18.38
C LYS A 888 15.28 -9.20 16.89
N LEU A 889 15.32 -7.95 16.43
CA LEU A 889 15.07 -7.63 15.02
C LEU A 889 16.17 -8.18 14.11
N LYS A 890 17.44 -8.08 14.51
CA LYS A 890 18.56 -8.61 13.74
C LYS A 890 18.48 -10.11 13.54
N ASP A 891 18.16 -10.87 14.59
CA ASP A 891 18.03 -12.33 14.52
C ASP A 891 16.84 -12.73 13.63
N LYS A 892 15.71 -12.04 13.77
CA LYS A 892 14.52 -12.27 12.93
C LYS A 892 14.79 -11.98 11.46
N TRP A 893 15.38 -10.83 11.14
CA TRP A 893 15.72 -10.47 9.76
C TRP A 893 16.78 -11.40 9.17
N LYS A 894 17.72 -11.89 9.97
CA LYS A 894 18.67 -12.92 9.54
C LYS A 894 17.95 -14.20 9.11
N ILE A 895 17.03 -14.72 9.94
CA ILE A 895 16.25 -15.92 9.63
C ILE A 895 15.42 -15.73 8.35
N ILE A 896 14.72 -14.61 8.23
CA ILE A 896 13.90 -14.29 7.04
C ILE A 896 14.77 -14.22 5.78
N THR A 897 15.91 -13.54 5.85
CA THR A 897 16.84 -13.41 4.71
C THR A 897 17.42 -14.77 4.29
N GLU A 898 17.83 -15.61 5.26
CA GLU A 898 18.32 -16.96 4.99
C GLU A 898 17.24 -17.82 4.29
N ARG A 899 15.99 -17.79 4.78
CA ARG A 899 14.86 -18.50 4.13
C ARG A 899 14.63 -18.04 2.69
N GLN A 900 14.67 -16.73 2.44
CA GLN A 900 14.53 -16.18 1.10
C GLN A 900 15.65 -16.65 0.15
N THR A 901 16.90 -16.71 0.61
CA THR A 901 18.03 -17.20 -0.22
C THR A 901 17.94 -18.68 -0.57
N ILE A 902 17.41 -19.53 0.33
CA ILE A 902 17.23 -20.96 0.08
C ILE A 902 16.13 -21.20 -0.97
N LYS A 903 15.01 -20.46 -0.90
CA LYS A 903 13.93 -20.54 -1.91
C LYS A 903 14.42 -20.17 -3.31
N VAL A 904 15.34 -19.20 -3.42
CA VAL A 904 15.91 -18.77 -4.70
C VAL A 904 16.91 -19.78 -5.27
N THR A 905 17.67 -20.49 -4.43
CA THR A 905 18.71 -21.44 -4.87
C THR A 905 18.18 -22.83 -5.19
N ASN A 906 17.10 -23.27 -4.53
CA ASN A 906 16.52 -24.63 -4.68
C ASN A 906 15.19 -24.67 -5.44
N GLY A 907 14.87 -23.64 -6.23
CA GLY A 907 13.59 -23.49 -6.94
C GLY A 907 13.21 -24.62 -7.93
N ASN A 908 14.05 -25.66 -8.09
CA ASN A 908 13.79 -26.81 -8.96
C ASN A 908 13.87 -28.19 -8.28
N THR A 909 14.10 -28.31 -6.95
CA THR A 909 14.45 -29.63 -6.35
C THR A 909 13.57 -30.13 -5.21
N ILE A 910 12.56 -29.39 -4.74
CA ILE A 910 11.70 -29.87 -3.65
C ILE A 910 10.23 -29.86 -4.08
N VAL A 911 9.88 -30.82 -4.95
CA VAL A 911 8.51 -31.35 -4.99
C VAL A 911 8.45 -32.40 -3.89
N ASN A 912 8.08 -32.00 -2.66
CA ASN A 912 7.72 -32.97 -1.65
C ASN A 912 6.34 -33.53 -2.04
N ASN A 913 6.35 -34.82 -2.36
CA ASN A 913 5.15 -35.60 -2.65
C ASN A 913 4.22 -35.61 -1.42
N GLY A 914 3.02 -35.02 -1.57
CA GLY A 914 1.80 -35.44 -0.90
C GLY A 914 1.66 -35.14 0.60
N GLU A 915 1.53 -33.86 0.98
CA GLU A 915 0.79 -33.40 2.18
C GLU A 915 0.29 -31.95 1.95
N ASP A 916 -0.66 -31.77 1.03
CA ASP A 916 -1.04 -30.43 0.53
C ASP A 916 -1.57 -29.48 1.62
N HIS A 917 -2.27 -29.99 2.65
CA HIS A 917 -2.82 -29.14 3.72
C HIS A 917 -1.78 -28.63 4.73
N GLN A 918 -0.80 -29.44 5.15
CA GLN A 918 0.25 -28.98 6.08
C GLN A 918 1.22 -27.99 5.42
N SER A 919 1.34 -28.04 4.10
CA SER A 919 2.21 -27.14 3.34
C SER A 919 1.66 -25.71 3.28
N GLN A 920 0.34 -25.56 3.20
CA GLN A 920 -0.33 -24.27 3.08
C GLN A 920 -0.37 -23.52 4.43
N ASP A 921 -0.68 -24.21 5.53
CA ASP A 921 -0.67 -23.62 6.87
C ASP A 921 0.72 -23.09 7.26
N ARG A 922 1.78 -23.83 6.91
CA ARG A 922 3.17 -23.38 7.12
C ARG A 922 3.52 -22.15 6.29
N CYS A 923 2.97 -22.02 5.09
CA CYS A 923 3.18 -20.82 4.26
C CYS A 923 2.47 -19.60 4.85
N GLU A 924 1.26 -19.76 5.38
CA GLU A 924 0.54 -18.67 6.05
C GLU A 924 1.27 -18.19 7.30
N GLU A 925 1.72 -19.13 8.15
CA GLU A 925 2.48 -18.80 9.37
C GLU A 925 3.78 -18.06 9.05
N GLU A 926 4.50 -18.48 8.02
CA GLU A 926 5.73 -17.80 7.57
C GLU A 926 5.44 -16.37 7.09
N VAL A 927 4.37 -16.17 6.32
CA VAL A 927 3.95 -14.83 5.86
C VAL A 927 3.55 -13.94 7.04
N VAL A 928 2.78 -14.47 8.00
CA VAL A 928 2.40 -13.73 9.20
C VAL A 928 3.64 -13.35 10.01
N GLU A 929 4.60 -14.26 10.22
CA GLU A 929 5.86 -13.96 10.92
C GLU A 929 6.65 -12.83 10.24
N GLU A 930 6.78 -12.88 8.91
CA GLU A 930 7.45 -11.84 8.13
C GLU A 930 6.74 -10.50 8.24
N GLN A 931 5.42 -10.46 8.06
CA GLN A 931 4.63 -9.22 8.15
C GLN A 931 4.68 -8.62 9.56
N VAL A 932 4.52 -9.42 10.61
CA VAL A 932 4.65 -8.95 12.00
C VAL A 932 6.05 -8.36 12.23
N THR A 933 7.10 -8.97 11.70
CA THR A 933 8.47 -8.46 11.81
C THR A 933 8.64 -7.12 11.09
N CYS A 934 8.08 -6.96 9.88
CA CYS A 934 8.04 -5.70 9.15
C CYS A 934 7.37 -4.60 9.97
N TYR A 935 6.16 -4.85 10.49
CA TYR A 935 5.42 -3.86 11.26
C TYR A 935 6.09 -3.52 12.59
N LEU A 936 6.62 -4.52 13.31
CA LEU A 936 7.39 -4.31 14.53
C LEU A 936 8.62 -3.42 14.28
N THR A 937 9.32 -3.67 13.17
CA THR A 937 10.47 -2.86 12.73
C THR A 937 10.05 -1.41 12.50
N ARG A 938 8.98 -1.19 11.74
CA ARG A 938 8.48 0.15 11.38
C ARG A 938 8.02 0.93 12.61
N ASP A 939 7.26 0.30 13.51
CA ASP A 939 6.76 0.93 14.74
C ASP A 939 7.92 1.30 15.68
N PHE A 940 8.96 0.46 15.74
CA PHE A 940 10.16 0.75 16.54
C PHE A 940 11.01 1.88 15.94
N ILE A 941 11.09 1.96 14.61
CA ILE A 941 11.72 3.11 13.93
C ILE A 941 10.99 4.41 14.29
N ASP A 942 9.66 4.37 14.44
CA ASP A 942 8.88 5.55 14.84
C ASP A 942 9.18 6.01 16.29
N VAL A 943 9.53 5.07 17.20
CA VAL A 943 10.06 5.42 18.52
C VAL A 943 11.38 6.19 18.39
N ILE A 944 12.34 5.67 17.63
CA ILE A 944 13.65 6.30 17.42
C ILE A 944 13.50 7.66 16.73
N ARG A 945 12.61 7.74 15.74
CA ARG A 945 12.31 8.99 15.03
C ARG A 945 11.79 10.06 15.98
N SER A 946 10.87 9.69 16.89
CA SER A 946 10.29 10.62 17.85
C SER A 946 11.32 11.21 18.81
N LEU A 947 12.38 10.45 19.11
CA LEU A 947 13.51 10.90 19.91
C LEU A 947 14.46 11.82 19.10
N LEU A 948 14.79 11.43 17.87
CA LEU A 948 15.95 11.98 17.14
C LEU A 948 15.60 13.08 16.13
N THR A 949 14.36 13.25 15.72
CA THR A 949 13.99 14.20 14.65
C THR A 949 12.82 15.10 15.04
N ARG A 950 12.80 16.31 14.48
CA ARG A 950 11.68 17.25 14.56
C ARG A 950 11.23 17.65 13.16
N GLN A 951 9.93 17.77 12.97
CA GLN A 951 9.35 18.31 11.73
C GLN A 951 9.30 19.85 11.80
N LEU A 952 9.77 20.52 10.75
CA LEU A 952 9.58 21.96 10.54
C LEU A 952 8.20 22.20 9.91
N ASN A 953 7.17 22.46 10.72
CA ASN A 953 5.88 22.88 10.18
C ASN A 953 5.97 24.35 9.72
N ASN A 954 6.12 24.58 8.41
CA ASN A 954 5.87 25.89 7.81
C ASN A 954 4.37 26.16 7.78
N ASN A 955 3.80 26.68 8.88
CA ASN A 955 2.54 27.43 8.91
C ASN A 955 2.45 28.21 10.22
N ASN A 956 3.26 29.28 10.34
CA ASN A 956 2.93 30.39 11.22
C ASN A 956 2.00 31.33 10.42
N LEU A 957 0.67 31.15 10.54
CA LEU A 957 -0.39 32.17 10.34
C LEU A 957 -1.76 31.49 10.43
N GLY A 958 -2.30 31.42 11.65
CA GLY A 958 -3.65 30.95 12.00
C GLY A 958 -3.68 30.55 13.47
N PRO A 959 -4.71 30.92 14.26
CA PRO A 959 -4.76 30.54 15.66
C PRO A 959 -4.69 29.03 15.76
N LEU A 960 -3.77 28.55 16.61
CA LEU A 960 -3.51 27.15 16.90
C LEU A 960 -4.81 26.45 17.33
N THR A 961 -5.54 25.88 16.38
CA THR A 961 -6.25 24.63 16.62
C THR A 961 -5.19 23.54 16.69
N THR A 962 -4.44 23.51 17.80
CA THR A 962 -3.85 22.27 18.29
C THR A 962 -5.01 21.38 18.68
N ASN A 963 -5.67 20.79 17.68
CA ASN A 963 -6.30 19.50 17.87
C ASN A 963 -5.16 18.58 18.29
N GLY A 964 -5.10 18.23 19.57
CA GLY A 964 -4.29 17.12 20.08
C GLY A 964 -4.77 15.77 19.56
N ASN A 965 -5.21 15.71 18.30
CA ASN A 965 -5.68 14.53 17.58
C ASN A 965 -4.59 13.93 16.67
N ASP A 966 -3.31 14.32 16.81
CA ASP A 966 -2.18 13.52 16.31
C ASP A 966 -1.80 12.39 17.29
N ILE A 967 -2.75 11.96 18.13
CA ILE A 967 -2.85 10.55 18.49
C ILE A 967 -3.61 9.95 17.31
N ASP A 968 -2.88 9.28 16.41
CA ASP A 968 -3.43 8.42 15.36
C ASP A 968 -4.80 7.93 15.80
N GLU A 969 -5.85 8.33 15.10
CA GLU A 969 -7.18 7.79 15.30
C GLU A 969 -7.03 6.27 15.26
N THR A 970 -7.03 5.63 16.43
CA THR A 970 -7.22 4.19 16.57
C THR A 970 -8.69 3.90 16.25
N SER A 971 -9.13 4.29 15.06
CA SER A 971 -10.20 3.56 14.41
C SER A 971 -9.61 2.19 14.08
N MET A 972 -10.32 1.13 14.42
CA MET A 972 -9.95 -0.23 14.02
C MET A 972 -10.06 -0.43 12.48
N ASP A 973 -10.40 0.62 11.72
CA ASP A 973 -10.58 0.60 10.26
C ASP A 973 -9.29 0.91 9.47
N ASP A 974 -8.20 1.37 10.13
CA ASP A 974 -6.88 1.55 9.48
C ASP A 974 -6.06 0.25 9.36
N THR A 975 -6.72 -0.90 9.45
CA THR A 975 -6.11 -2.22 9.17
C THR A 975 -5.94 -2.51 7.67
N MET A 976 -6.31 -1.57 6.80
CA MET A 976 -6.11 -1.69 5.35
C MET A 976 -4.83 -0.95 4.89
N PRO A 977 -3.92 -1.60 4.15
CA PRO A 977 -2.70 -0.99 3.65
C PRO A 977 -3.06 0.05 2.58
N THR A 978 -3.01 1.33 2.94
CA THR A 978 -3.09 2.44 1.97
C THR A 978 -1.73 3.07 1.67
N ASP A 979 -0.66 2.60 2.32
CA ASP A 979 0.70 3.12 2.14
C ASP A 979 1.28 2.85 0.75
N GLU A 980 0.92 1.75 0.07
CA GLU A 980 1.47 1.45 -1.26
C GLU A 980 0.92 2.37 -2.38
N GLN A 981 -0.33 2.83 -2.27
CA GLN A 981 -0.89 3.79 -3.25
C GLN A 981 -0.53 5.24 -2.92
N ASN A 982 -0.38 5.59 -1.64
CA ASN A 982 0.19 6.89 -1.26
C ASN A 982 1.70 6.96 -1.58
N ALA A 983 2.41 5.84 -1.60
CA ALA A 983 3.77 5.75 -2.12
C ALA A 983 3.79 5.96 -3.65
N ALA A 984 2.88 5.35 -4.41
CA ALA A 984 2.81 5.53 -5.86
C ALA A 984 2.45 6.98 -6.29
N GLU A 985 1.51 7.66 -5.60
CA GLU A 985 1.18 9.06 -5.88
C GLU A 985 2.29 10.05 -5.45
N ASN A 986 3.13 9.68 -4.47
CA ASN A 986 4.31 10.47 -4.08
C ASN A 986 5.55 10.16 -4.93
N VAL A 987 5.63 9.00 -5.57
CA VAL A 987 6.76 8.58 -6.44
C VAL A 987 6.64 9.15 -7.86
N THR A 988 5.45 9.52 -8.32
CA THR A 988 5.23 10.01 -9.70
C THR A 988 5.46 11.52 -9.88
N ARG A 989 5.64 12.29 -8.80
CA ARG A 989 6.10 13.68 -8.91
C ARG A 989 7.61 13.69 -9.12
N LYS A 990 8.06 14.15 -10.30
CA LYS A 990 9.44 14.54 -10.66
C LYS A 990 10.31 14.69 -9.41
N ALA A 991 11.29 13.80 -9.21
CA ALA A 991 12.37 13.87 -8.22
C ALA A 991 12.30 15.17 -7.42
N LEU A 992 11.45 15.17 -6.39
CA LEU A 992 11.22 16.36 -5.58
C LEU A 992 12.60 16.75 -5.05
N PRO A 993 13.03 18.02 -5.20
CA PRO A 993 14.18 18.46 -4.44
C PRO A 993 13.84 18.16 -2.98
N MET A 994 14.78 17.54 -2.28
CA MET A 994 14.75 17.07 -0.88
C MET A 994 14.40 18.17 0.16
N ASN A 995 13.96 19.35 -0.30
CA ASN A 995 13.76 20.59 0.44
C ASN A 995 12.33 20.82 0.95
N ARG A 996 11.34 19.96 0.66
CA ARG A 996 9.95 20.15 1.17
C ARG A 996 9.63 19.41 2.48
N ASN A 997 10.44 18.43 2.91
CA ASN A 997 10.31 17.73 4.20
C ASN A 997 11.69 17.65 4.90
N GLN A 998 12.32 18.78 5.23
CA GLN A 998 13.57 18.75 5.98
C GLN A 998 13.28 18.36 7.44
N GLN A 999 13.47 17.07 7.76
CA GLN A 999 13.59 16.62 9.14
C GLN A 999 14.91 17.16 9.70
N VAL A 1000 14.84 17.88 10.81
CA VAL A 1000 16.02 18.43 11.50
C VAL A 1000 16.28 17.55 12.73
N PRO A 1001 17.55 17.30 13.10
CA PRO A 1001 17.85 16.56 14.33
C PRO A 1001 17.28 17.28 15.57
N SER A 1002 16.73 16.49 16.49
CA SER A 1002 16.24 16.95 17.78
C SER A 1002 17.42 17.30 18.69
N GLU A 1003 17.48 18.53 19.22
CA GLU A 1003 18.51 18.94 20.19
C GLU A 1003 18.47 18.06 21.45
N PHE A 1004 17.25 17.73 21.91
CA PHE A 1004 17.02 16.83 23.03
C PHE A 1004 17.54 15.42 22.75
N GLY A 1005 17.23 14.88 21.57
CA GLY A 1005 17.72 13.56 21.14
C GLY A 1005 19.24 13.51 21.05
N LEU A 1006 19.87 14.54 20.45
CA LEU A 1006 21.32 14.65 20.38
C LEU A 1006 21.97 14.70 21.76
N LYS A 1007 21.38 15.43 22.72
CA LYS A 1007 21.86 15.49 24.10
C LYS A 1007 21.84 14.11 24.76
N ILE A 1008 20.76 13.34 24.60
CA ILE A 1008 20.67 11.97 25.16
C ILE A 1008 21.71 11.04 24.55
N LEU A 1009 21.94 11.12 23.23
CA LEU A 1009 22.98 10.33 22.58
C LEU A 1009 24.38 10.69 23.07
N GLN A 1010 24.62 11.94 23.47
CA GLN A 1010 25.89 12.37 24.07
C GLN A 1010 26.04 11.94 25.54
N GLU A 1011 24.94 11.88 26.29
CA GLU A 1011 24.93 11.48 27.71
C GLU A 1011 25.14 9.97 27.92
N SER A 1012 24.68 9.11 27.00
CA SER A 1012 24.83 7.64 27.10
C SER A 1012 25.44 7.02 25.85
N SER A 1013 26.67 6.50 25.99
CA SER A 1013 27.39 5.82 24.92
C SER A 1013 26.68 4.55 24.44
N ARG A 1014 26.01 3.83 25.34
CA ARG A 1014 25.27 2.60 25.02
C ARG A 1014 24.03 2.89 24.17
N ILE A 1015 23.25 3.90 24.54
CA ILE A 1015 22.11 4.36 23.73
C ILE A 1015 22.60 4.81 22.35
N CYS A 1016 23.67 5.61 22.30
CA CYS A 1016 24.27 6.06 21.05
C CYS A 1016 24.66 4.90 20.12
N GLN A 1017 25.42 3.93 20.65
CA GLN A 1017 25.89 2.79 19.90
C GLN A 1017 24.72 1.99 19.29
N TYR A 1018 23.73 1.60 20.09
CA TYR A 1018 22.62 0.78 19.60
C TYR A 1018 21.68 1.57 18.68
N CYS A 1019 21.43 2.86 18.93
CA CYS A 1019 20.70 3.71 17.99
C CYS A 1019 21.39 3.74 16.62
N LEU A 1020 22.71 3.96 16.57
CA LEU A 1020 23.45 3.97 15.31
C LEU A 1020 23.46 2.59 14.63
N LEU A 1021 23.57 1.51 15.40
CA LEU A 1021 23.44 0.16 14.85
C LEU A 1021 22.06 -0.08 14.22
N ILE A 1022 20.97 0.22 14.94
CA ILE A 1022 19.61 0.06 14.40
C ILE A 1022 19.42 0.91 13.14
N LEU A 1023 19.92 2.15 13.14
CA LEU A 1023 19.75 3.06 12.02
C LEU A 1023 20.50 2.63 10.76
N PHE A 1024 21.76 2.20 10.88
CA PHE A 1024 22.59 1.87 9.73
C PHE A 1024 22.54 0.38 9.35
N ASP A 1025 22.67 -0.54 10.31
CA ASP A 1025 22.54 -1.99 10.05
C ASP A 1025 21.12 -2.29 9.52
N GLY A 1026 20.11 -1.59 10.05
CA GLY A 1026 18.72 -1.71 9.60
C GLY A 1026 18.46 -1.30 8.15
N LEU A 1027 19.36 -0.53 7.51
CA LEU A 1027 19.27 -0.25 6.07
C LEU A 1027 19.45 -1.52 5.22
N SER A 1028 20.09 -2.55 5.78
CA SER A 1028 20.31 -3.83 5.13
C SER A 1028 19.17 -4.84 5.34
N TRP A 1029 18.11 -4.48 6.08
CA TRP A 1029 16.95 -5.35 6.22
C TRP A 1029 16.09 -5.32 4.94
N PRO A 1030 15.58 -6.47 4.46
CA PRO A 1030 14.82 -6.57 3.21
C PRO A 1030 13.37 -6.02 3.32
N ASP A 1031 13.18 -4.84 3.91
CA ASP A 1031 11.92 -4.08 3.93
C ASP A 1031 12.12 -2.65 3.41
N THR A 1032 11.68 -2.42 2.18
CA THR A 1032 11.83 -1.15 1.45
C THR A 1032 11.23 0.05 2.19
N SER A 1033 10.13 -0.15 2.92
CA SER A 1033 9.46 0.91 3.68
C SER A 1033 10.27 1.31 4.92
N SER A 1034 10.81 0.33 5.65
CA SER A 1034 11.74 0.57 6.76
C SER A 1034 13.01 1.29 6.31
N VAL A 1035 13.62 0.87 5.19
CA VAL A 1035 14.83 1.52 4.65
C VAL A 1035 14.59 2.98 4.30
N THR A 1036 13.42 3.27 3.70
CA THR A 1036 13.02 4.65 3.41
C THR A 1036 12.94 5.45 4.70
N LYS A 1037 12.22 4.96 5.72
CA LYS A 1037 12.09 5.63 7.03
C LYS A 1037 13.45 5.86 7.71
N LEU A 1038 14.33 4.87 7.71
CA LEU A 1038 15.67 4.91 8.31
C LEU A 1038 16.61 5.88 7.59
N SER A 1039 16.60 5.87 6.26
CA SER A 1039 17.47 6.72 5.46
C SER A 1039 17.27 8.21 5.72
N HIS A 1040 16.01 8.64 5.93
CA HIS A 1040 15.70 10.03 6.30
C HIS A 1040 16.30 10.42 7.67
N ILE A 1041 16.22 9.52 8.66
CA ILE A 1041 16.79 9.75 10.00
C ILE A 1041 18.32 9.76 9.91
N CYS A 1042 18.93 8.82 9.19
CA CYS A 1042 20.38 8.77 8.97
C CYS A 1042 20.89 10.06 8.31
N HIS A 1043 20.18 10.56 7.30
CA HIS A 1043 20.54 11.79 6.60
C HIS A 1043 20.61 12.99 7.55
N ALA A 1044 19.67 13.12 8.49
CA ALA A 1044 19.66 14.18 9.49
C ALA A 1044 20.82 14.08 10.50
N LEU A 1045 21.31 12.87 10.77
CA LEU A 1045 22.33 12.61 11.80
C LEU A 1045 23.77 12.62 11.30
N ILE A 1046 24.03 12.39 9.99
CA ILE A 1046 25.41 12.24 9.46
C ILE A 1046 26.34 13.38 9.87
N LYS A 1047 25.85 14.63 9.82
CA LYS A 1047 26.66 15.81 10.18
C LYS A 1047 27.06 15.87 11.65
N HIS A 1048 26.37 15.13 12.53
CA HIS A 1048 26.64 15.06 13.97
C HIS A 1048 27.43 13.82 14.37
N LEU A 1049 27.66 12.86 13.46
CA LEU A 1049 28.34 11.60 13.77
C LEU A 1049 29.76 11.78 14.30
N SER A 1050 30.48 12.84 13.90
CA SER A 1050 31.84 13.11 14.39
C SER A 1050 31.89 13.30 15.91
N VAL A 1051 30.87 13.96 16.47
CA VAL A 1051 30.71 14.17 17.91
C VAL A 1051 30.21 12.90 18.59
N LEU A 1052 29.25 12.19 17.97
CA LEU A 1052 28.63 11.01 18.58
C LEU A 1052 29.58 9.81 18.69
N ILE A 1053 30.47 9.62 17.71
CA ILE A 1053 31.36 8.46 17.62
C ILE A 1053 32.68 8.69 18.39
N ASN A 1054 32.92 9.90 18.91
CA ASN A 1054 34.12 10.26 19.68
C ASN A 1054 35.44 9.82 19.01
N GLY A 1055 35.53 9.90 17.67
CA GLY A 1055 36.75 9.54 16.91
C GLY A 1055 36.97 8.04 16.66
N ASN A 1056 36.00 7.16 16.94
CA ASN A 1056 36.10 5.73 16.60
C ASN A 1056 35.93 5.49 15.08
N HIS A 1057 37.06 5.50 14.35
CA HIS A 1057 37.10 5.32 12.90
C HIS A 1057 36.68 3.93 12.43
N ASP A 1058 36.89 2.87 13.22
CA ASP A 1058 36.46 1.51 12.85
C ASP A 1058 34.94 1.40 12.83
N PHE A 1059 34.28 2.00 13.82
CA PHE A 1059 32.82 2.05 13.85
C PHE A 1059 32.27 2.89 12.68
N LEU A 1060 32.89 4.04 12.39
CA LEU A 1060 32.53 4.87 11.24
C LEU A 1060 32.68 4.11 9.91
N ARG A 1061 33.75 3.30 9.75
CA ARG A 1061 33.94 2.40 8.61
C ARG A 1061 32.79 1.40 8.50
N GLN A 1062 32.40 0.77 9.61
CA GLN A 1062 31.30 -0.19 9.65
C GLN A 1062 29.96 0.43 9.24
N LEU A 1063 29.66 1.65 9.69
CA LEU A 1063 28.44 2.37 9.29
C LEU A 1063 28.39 2.62 7.77
N TYR A 1064 29.52 2.95 7.15
CA TYR A 1064 29.59 3.10 5.69
C TYR A 1064 29.39 1.78 4.96
N ILE A 1065 29.95 0.68 5.47
CA ILE A 1065 29.74 -0.68 4.93
C ILE A 1065 28.25 -1.04 4.96
N TYR A 1066 27.51 -0.72 6.01
CA TYR A 1066 26.07 -0.99 6.06
C TYR A 1066 25.28 -0.28 4.95
N ILE A 1067 25.65 0.95 4.57
CA ILE A 1067 25.03 1.65 3.43
C ILE A 1067 25.30 0.91 2.11
N LEU A 1068 26.52 0.40 1.93
CA LEU A 1068 26.87 -0.38 0.73
C LEU A 1068 26.18 -1.76 0.70
N CYS A 1069 26.05 -2.42 1.85
CA CYS A 1069 25.25 -3.64 1.99
C CYS A 1069 23.77 -3.39 1.64
N ALA A 1070 23.22 -2.25 2.06
CA ALA A 1070 21.87 -1.85 1.67
C ALA A 1070 21.74 -1.66 0.15
N LEU A 1071 22.75 -1.05 -0.51
CA LEU A 1071 22.78 -0.93 -1.98
C LEU A 1071 22.88 -2.29 -2.69
N LYS A 1072 23.52 -3.28 -2.07
CA LYS A 1072 23.56 -4.66 -2.60
C LYS A 1072 22.18 -5.34 -2.57
N ILE A 1073 21.38 -5.05 -1.54
CA ILE A 1073 20.07 -5.69 -1.34
C ILE A 1073 18.97 -4.97 -2.12
N HIS A 1074 18.97 -3.63 -2.09
CA HIS A 1074 17.90 -2.78 -2.63
C HIS A 1074 18.29 -2.03 -3.91
N GLY A 1075 19.46 -2.32 -4.49
CA GLY A 1075 20.03 -1.59 -5.62
C GLY A 1075 19.23 -1.68 -6.92
N ASP A 1076 18.33 -2.65 -7.03
CA ASP A 1076 17.38 -2.80 -8.14
C ASP A 1076 16.21 -1.83 -8.06
N ASN A 1077 15.85 -1.35 -6.86
CA ASN A 1077 14.80 -0.37 -6.64
C ASN A 1077 15.36 1.06 -6.78
N GLU A 1078 15.20 1.66 -7.96
CA GLU A 1078 15.79 2.96 -8.32
C GLU A 1078 15.49 4.11 -7.32
N PRO A 1079 14.25 4.30 -6.82
CA PRO A 1079 13.97 5.25 -5.75
C PRO A 1079 14.84 5.06 -4.49
N ILE A 1080 14.98 3.82 -4.01
CA ILE A 1080 15.74 3.50 -2.80
C ILE A 1080 17.24 3.62 -3.07
N ALA A 1081 17.70 3.13 -4.22
CA ALA A 1081 19.07 3.28 -4.66
C ALA A 1081 19.48 4.76 -4.70
N CYS A 1082 18.61 5.66 -5.19
CA CYS A 1082 18.87 7.10 -5.17
C CYS A 1082 19.04 7.66 -3.74
N ILE A 1083 18.21 7.24 -2.80
CA ILE A 1083 18.28 7.67 -1.40
C ILE A 1083 19.57 7.16 -0.74
N LEU A 1084 19.91 5.87 -0.91
CA LEU A 1084 21.11 5.25 -0.36
C LEU A 1084 22.40 5.83 -0.97
N LEU A 1085 22.42 6.06 -2.29
CA LEU A 1085 23.54 6.76 -2.95
C LEU A 1085 23.70 8.19 -2.41
N SER A 1086 22.61 8.90 -2.14
CA SER A 1086 22.67 10.23 -1.51
C SER A 1086 23.28 10.15 -0.11
N LEU A 1087 22.91 9.13 0.67
CA LEU A 1087 23.41 8.90 2.02
C LEU A 1087 24.91 8.57 2.01
N ALA A 1088 25.35 7.69 1.11
CA ALA A 1088 26.74 7.32 0.94
C ALA A 1088 27.61 8.52 0.51
N VAL A 1089 27.12 9.34 -0.44
CA VAL A 1089 27.80 10.58 -0.86
C VAL A 1089 27.92 11.55 0.32
N LEU A 1090 26.83 11.79 1.04
CA LEU A 1090 26.84 12.72 2.19
C LEU A 1090 27.83 12.26 3.28
N MET A 1091 27.88 10.96 3.57
CA MET A 1091 28.81 10.40 4.54
C MET A 1091 30.26 10.53 4.08
N TYR A 1092 30.55 10.24 2.81
CA TYR A 1092 31.87 10.39 2.23
C TYR A 1092 32.36 11.85 2.32
N GLU A 1093 31.53 12.82 1.93
CA GLU A 1093 31.88 14.25 1.96
C GLU A 1093 32.10 14.78 3.37
N THR A 1094 31.27 14.36 4.33
CA THR A 1094 31.34 14.85 5.72
C THR A 1094 32.66 14.48 6.40
N PHE A 1095 33.23 13.31 6.07
CA PHE A 1095 34.43 12.78 6.72
C PHE A 1095 35.68 12.76 5.84
N GLN A 1096 35.60 13.24 4.60
CA GLN A 1096 36.73 13.24 3.67
C GLN A 1096 37.96 13.98 4.21
N GLN A 1097 37.76 15.10 4.91
CA GLN A 1097 38.85 15.92 5.46
C GLN A 1097 39.41 15.42 6.80
N THR A 1098 38.61 14.69 7.57
CA THR A 1098 38.92 14.28 8.96
C THR A 1098 39.45 12.86 9.07
N SER A 1099 39.13 11.96 8.12
CA SER A 1099 39.58 10.56 8.11
C SER A 1099 40.11 10.16 6.73
N SER A 1100 41.22 10.76 6.31
CA SER A 1100 41.79 10.57 4.96
C SER A 1100 42.00 9.09 4.65
N ASN A 1101 41.34 8.61 3.58
CA ASN A 1101 41.40 7.24 3.02
C ASN A 1101 40.59 6.13 3.73
N LEU A 1102 39.80 6.44 4.77
CA LEU A 1102 39.01 5.40 5.48
C LEU A 1102 37.98 4.69 4.59
N PHE A 1103 37.23 5.44 3.80
CA PHE A 1103 36.21 4.87 2.92
C PHE A 1103 36.79 4.35 1.61
N ASP A 1104 37.92 4.89 1.18
CA ASP A 1104 38.57 4.46 -0.05
C ASP A 1104 39.02 2.99 0.04
N SER A 1105 39.50 2.55 1.21
CA SER A 1105 39.83 1.13 1.44
C SER A 1105 38.60 0.23 1.33
N VAL A 1106 37.42 0.71 1.73
CA VAL A 1106 36.15 -0.04 1.58
C VAL A 1106 35.72 -0.10 0.12
N LEU A 1107 35.86 1.00 -0.63
CA LEU A 1107 35.47 1.05 -2.04
C LEU A 1107 36.34 0.15 -2.93
N VAL A 1108 37.62 -0.04 -2.57
CA VAL A 1108 38.54 -0.97 -3.27
C VAL A 1108 38.19 -2.44 -3.01
N GLU A 1109 37.50 -2.77 -1.91
CA GLU A 1109 37.04 -4.14 -1.62
C GLU A 1109 35.85 -4.57 -2.51
N ILE A 1110 35.27 -3.66 -3.30
CA ILE A 1110 34.17 -3.97 -4.22
C ILE A 1110 34.68 -4.77 -5.43
N PRO A 1111 33.99 -5.86 -5.83
CA PRO A 1111 34.37 -6.63 -7.02
C PRO A 1111 34.46 -5.73 -8.27
N GLU A 1112 35.48 -5.96 -9.11
CA GLU A 1112 35.69 -5.24 -10.37
C GLU A 1112 36.03 -3.74 -10.26
N VAL A 1113 36.27 -3.23 -9.05
CA VAL A 1113 36.70 -1.84 -8.82
C VAL A 1113 38.22 -1.75 -8.66
N THR A 1114 38.87 -0.86 -9.42
CA THR A 1114 40.32 -0.65 -9.34
C THR A 1114 40.71 0.53 -8.44
N ASN A 1115 41.93 0.48 -7.89
CA ASN A 1115 42.50 1.61 -7.13
C ASN A 1115 42.50 2.94 -7.92
N GLU A 1116 42.71 2.88 -9.24
CA GLU A 1116 42.68 4.05 -10.11
C GLU A 1116 41.28 4.67 -10.23
N GLN A 1117 40.24 3.84 -10.28
CA GLN A 1117 38.85 4.29 -10.31
C GLN A 1117 38.46 4.99 -8.99
N VAL A 1118 38.90 4.45 -7.84
CA VAL A 1118 38.68 5.06 -6.53
C VAL A 1118 39.44 6.37 -6.39
N ASN A 1119 40.70 6.44 -6.85
CA ASN A 1119 41.46 7.69 -6.89
C ASN A 1119 40.77 8.74 -7.77
N THR A 1120 40.27 8.32 -8.94
CA THR A 1120 39.51 9.20 -9.84
C THR A 1120 38.21 9.69 -9.19
N TYR A 1121 37.52 8.85 -8.41
CA TYR A 1121 36.34 9.23 -7.64
C TYR A 1121 36.68 10.30 -6.61
N ARG A 1122 37.72 10.07 -5.78
CA ARG A 1122 38.21 11.03 -4.79
C ARG A 1122 38.51 12.39 -5.41
N ASP A 1123 39.28 12.39 -6.50
CA ASP A 1123 39.66 13.62 -7.22
C ASP A 1123 38.44 14.35 -7.80
N LYS A 1124 37.47 13.61 -8.35
CA LYS A 1124 36.23 14.20 -8.87
C LYS A 1124 35.39 14.82 -7.77
N MET A 1125 35.29 14.19 -6.60
CA MET A 1125 34.58 14.73 -5.44
C MET A 1125 35.22 16.01 -4.89
N GLN A 1126 36.54 16.18 -5.07
CA GLN A 1126 37.28 17.40 -4.69
C GLN A 1126 37.22 18.53 -5.74
N LYS A 1127 36.93 18.22 -7.01
CA LYS A 1127 36.97 19.18 -8.11
C LYS A 1127 35.72 20.06 -8.17
N GLN A 1128 35.94 21.37 -8.33
CA GLN A 1128 34.92 22.32 -8.79
C GLN A 1128 34.90 22.31 -10.33
N VAL A 1129 33.73 22.11 -10.94
CA VAL A 1129 33.56 22.22 -12.39
C VAL A 1129 33.14 23.66 -12.70
N ASN A 1130 33.92 24.39 -13.51
CA ASN A 1130 33.67 25.79 -13.85
C ASN A 1130 33.52 26.73 -12.64
N GLY A 1131 34.29 26.50 -11.56
CA GLY A 1131 34.20 27.29 -10.32
C GLY A 1131 32.93 27.05 -9.50
N LYS A 1132 32.12 26.04 -9.85
CA LYS A 1132 30.94 25.61 -9.08
C LYS A 1132 31.14 24.18 -8.57
N ALA A 1133 30.67 23.93 -7.34
CA ALA A 1133 30.62 22.58 -6.79
C ALA A 1133 29.74 21.67 -7.65
N LEU A 1134 30.09 20.38 -7.73
CA LEU A 1134 29.23 19.37 -8.35
C LEU A 1134 27.84 19.40 -7.71
N ASN A 1135 26.79 19.26 -8.51
CA ASN A 1135 25.44 19.12 -7.97
C ASN A 1135 25.22 17.69 -7.41
N ASP A 1136 24.23 17.52 -6.53
CA ASP A 1136 23.99 16.23 -5.87
C ASP A 1136 23.70 15.09 -6.84
N LYS A 1137 23.07 15.40 -7.98
CA LYS A 1137 22.81 14.41 -9.03
C LYS A 1137 24.11 13.90 -9.64
N GLN A 1138 25.02 14.79 -10.03
CA GLN A 1138 26.32 14.44 -10.59
C GLN A 1138 27.13 13.60 -9.61
N LYS A 1139 27.16 13.98 -8.33
CA LYS A 1139 27.88 13.21 -7.30
C LYS A 1139 27.36 11.77 -7.17
N ARG A 1140 26.03 11.60 -7.16
CA ARG A 1140 25.41 10.26 -7.15
C ARG A 1140 25.72 9.45 -8.40
N ASP A 1141 25.66 10.08 -9.57
CA ASP A 1141 25.93 9.38 -10.84
C ASP A 1141 27.39 8.87 -10.88
N ILE A 1142 28.35 9.67 -10.37
CA ILE A 1142 29.75 9.24 -10.27
C ILE A 1142 29.89 8.05 -9.30
N LEU A 1143 29.29 8.11 -8.10
CA LEU A 1143 29.35 7.00 -7.15
C LEU A 1143 28.66 5.74 -7.70
N ARG A 1144 27.50 5.90 -8.35
CA ARG A 1144 26.73 4.81 -8.98
C ARG A 1144 27.59 4.01 -9.94
N HIS A 1145 28.39 4.68 -10.77
CA HIS A 1145 29.31 4.01 -11.69
C HIS A 1145 30.35 3.15 -10.97
N LEU A 1146 30.82 3.58 -9.79
CA LEU A 1146 31.78 2.85 -8.99
C LEU A 1146 31.16 1.62 -8.29
N VAL A 1147 29.94 1.76 -7.76
CA VAL A 1147 29.26 0.71 -6.98
C VAL A 1147 28.34 -0.19 -7.83
N GLN A 1148 28.26 0.02 -9.14
CA GLN A 1148 27.44 -0.76 -10.06
C GLN A 1148 27.60 -2.28 -9.92
N PRO A 1149 28.80 -2.85 -9.68
CA PRO A 1149 28.97 -4.30 -9.48
C PRO A 1149 28.21 -4.84 -8.26
N LEU A 1150 27.97 -4.01 -7.23
CA LEU A 1150 27.17 -4.39 -6.07
C LEU A 1150 25.67 -4.42 -6.36
N MET A 1151 25.20 -3.61 -7.31
CA MET A 1151 23.78 -3.39 -7.62
C MET A 1151 23.23 -4.40 -8.66
N ALA A 1152 23.93 -5.50 -8.93
CA ALA A 1152 23.55 -6.46 -9.97
C ALA A 1152 22.19 -7.14 -9.68
N GLN A 1153 21.36 -7.27 -10.72
CA GLN A 1153 19.93 -7.60 -10.66
C GLN A 1153 19.63 -8.97 -10.01
N ASN A 1154 18.49 -9.05 -9.32
CA ASN A 1154 17.92 -10.29 -8.81
C ASN A 1154 17.59 -11.24 -9.96
N VAL A 1155 18.14 -12.46 -9.92
CA VAL A 1155 17.94 -13.51 -10.93
C VAL A 1155 16.46 -13.84 -11.17
N ALA A 1156 15.60 -13.71 -10.15
CA ALA A 1156 14.16 -13.94 -10.27
C ALA A 1156 13.44 -12.93 -11.19
N GLN A 1157 13.98 -11.72 -11.37
CA GLN A 1157 13.46 -10.73 -12.32
C GLN A 1157 13.92 -11.04 -13.76
N MET A 1158 15.08 -11.69 -13.95
CA MET A 1158 15.60 -12.05 -15.27
C MET A 1158 14.77 -13.12 -15.99
N PHE A 1159 13.99 -13.94 -15.26
CA PHE A 1159 13.17 -15.03 -15.82
C PHE A 1159 11.71 -14.63 -16.14
N LYS A 1160 11.25 -13.43 -15.77
CA LYS A 1160 9.92 -12.91 -16.17
C LYS A 1160 9.96 -12.29 -17.58
N ARG A 1161 10.18 -13.11 -18.62
CA ARG A 1161 10.20 -12.67 -20.03
C ARG A 1161 8.84 -12.74 -20.75
N GLU A 1162 7.75 -13.06 -20.06
CA GLU A 1162 6.38 -12.84 -20.56
C GLU A 1162 6.02 -11.35 -20.47
N PRO A 1163 5.04 -10.83 -21.26
CA PRO A 1163 4.93 -9.42 -21.65
C PRO A 1163 4.48 -8.49 -20.51
N LEU A 1164 5.33 -8.39 -19.50
CA LEU A 1164 5.36 -7.43 -18.39
C LEU A 1164 6.50 -6.42 -18.59
N ALA A 1165 7.20 -6.47 -19.74
CA ALA A 1165 8.46 -5.77 -19.92
C ALA A 1165 8.29 -4.25 -20.03
N LEU A 1166 7.14 -3.73 -20.46
CA LEU A 1166 6.92 -2.28 -20.50
C LEU A 1166 6.53 -1.79 -19.09
N SER A 1167 7.49 -1.24 -18.36
CA SER A 1167 7.26 -0.54 -17.07
C SER A 1167 6.22 0.58 -17.14
N ASP A 1168 5.95 1.07 -18.36
CA ASP A 1168 5.06 2.18 -18.67
C ASP A 1168 3.64 1.73 -19.06
N LEU A 1169 3.40 0.42 -19.15
CA LEU A 1169 2.04 -0.10 -19.17
C LEU A 1169 1.64 -0.32 -17.71
N PRO A 1170 0.67 0.44 -17.15
CA PRO A 1170 0.10 0.06 -15.88
C PRO A 1170 -0.40 -1.38 -16.03
N PRO A 1171 -0.16 -2.29 -15.06
CA PRO A 1171 -0.87 -3.56 -15.10
C PRO A 1171 -2.36 -3.24 -15.25
N LEU A 1172 -3.08 -4.00 -16.07
CA LEU A 1172 -4.53 -4.10 -15.93
C LEU A 1172 -4.74 -4.48 -14.47
N ILE A 1173 -4.94 -3.48 -13.59
CA ILE A 1173 -4.94 -3.50 -12.13
C ILE A 1173 -5.49 -4.85 -11.65
N ARG A 1174 -4.59 -5.81 -11.54
CA ARG A 1174 -4.82 -7.12 -10.96
C ARG A 1174 -4.02 -7.06 -9.69
N PHE A 1175 -4.69 -6.91 -8.57
CA PHE A 1175 -4.06 -7.16 -7.28
C PHE A 1175 -3.54 -8.61 -7.35
N SER A 1176 -2.20 -8.75 -7.35
CA SER A 1176 -1.42 -9.98 -7.22
C SER A 1176 -2.15 -11.31 -7.50
N LYS A 1177 -2.06 -11.80 -8.75
CA LYS A 1177 -2.14 -13.26 -9.00
C LYS A 1177 -0.72 -13.83 -8.98
N ARG A 1178 -0.42 -14.68 -7.99
CA ARG A 1178 0.70 -15.63 -8.09
C ARG A 1178 0.46 -16.45 -9.37
N ALA A 1179 1.41 -16.39 -10.28
CA ALA A 1179 1.31 -17.01 -11.60
C ALA A 1179 1.14 -18.53 -11.49
N LEU A 1180 0.07 -19.07 -12.07
CA LEU A 1180 0.15 -20.37 -12.71
C LEU A 1180 0.64 -20.13 -14.14
N HIS A 1181 1.80 -20.70 -14.42
CA HIS A 1181 2.62 -20.57 -15.61
C HIS A 1181 1.83 -20.85 -16.93
N PRO A 1182 1.94 -20.05 -18.00
CA PRO A 1182 1.18 -20.21 -19.25
C PRO A 1182 1.62 -21.36 -20.17
N VAL A 1183 2.19 -22.45 -19.64
CA VAL A 1183 2.57 -23.61 -20.46
C VAL A 1183 1.44 -24.64 -20.61
N LEU A 1184 0.32 -24.49 -19.89
CA LEU A 1184 -0.79 -25.46 -19.93
C LEU A 1184 -2.03 -25.05 -20.76
N GLN A 1185 -2.03 -23.89 -21.44
CA GLN A 1185 -3.12 -23.54 -22.37
C GLN A 1185 -2.86 -23.95 -23.83
N TYR A 1186 -1.62 -24.33 -24.20
CA TYR A 1186 -1.28 -24.68 -25.58
C TYR A 1186 -1.55 -26.14 -25.98
N LEU A 1187 -2.09 -26.98 -25.08
CA LEU A 1187 -2.44 -28.38 -25.39
C LEU A 1187 -3.94 -28.65 -25.59
N ARG A 1188 -4.80 -27.62 -25.65
CA ARG A 1188 -6.25 -27.79 -25.92
C ARG A 1188 -6.74 -27.24 -27.26
N GLN A 1189 -5.85 -26.79 -28.15
CA GLN A 1189 -6.23 -26.34 -29.49
C GLN A 1189 -5.38 -27.00 -30.57
N SER A 1190 -5.35 -28.33 -30.58
CA SER A 1190 -5.03 -29.10 -31.77
C SER A 1190 -5.38 -30.56 -31.51
N ASN A 1191 -6.65 -30.91 -31.74
CA ASN A 1191 -7.08 -32.19 -32.30
C ASN A 1191 -8.58 -32.04 -32.56
N GLY A 1192 -8.92 -31.79 -33.82
CA GLY A 1192 -10.24 -32.14 -34.30
C GLY A 1192 -10.29 -33.65 -34.34
N ASP A 1193 -11.08 -34.25 -33.45
CA ASP A 1193 -12.02 -35.32 -33.76
C ASP A 1193 -12.83 -35.63 -32.50
N GLN A 1194 -14.04 -36.12 -32.74
CA GLN A 1194 -15.08 -36.46 -31.78
C GLN A 1194 -14.53 -37.38 -30.68
N ASP A 1195 -14.71 -37.04 -29.40
CA ASP A 1195 -14.72 -38.06 -28.34
C ASP A 1195 -15.46 -37.59 -27.09
N GLU A 1196 -16.21 -38.54 -26.54
CA GLU A 1196 -17.17 -38.42 -25.45
C GLU A 1196 -16.50 -38.14 -24.10
N ASP A 1197 -17.23 -37.38 -23.29
CA ASP A 1197 -16.89 -36.95 -21.94
C ASP A 1197 -16.86 -38.15 -20.98
N HIS A 1198 -15.67 -38.61 -20.57
CA HIS A 1198 -15.50 -39.64 -19.54
C HIS A 1198 -14.55 -39.18 -18.44
N GLY A 1199 -15.14 -38.57 -17.40
CA GLY A 1199 -14.46 -38.12 -16.19
C GLY A 1199 -14.00 -39.25 -15.27
N LEU A 1200 -13.02 -38.90 -14.43
CA LEU A 1200 -12.31 -39.68 -13.38
C LEU A 1200 -13.16 -40.45 -12.34
N ALA A 1201 -14.49 -40.50 -12.49
CA ALA A 1201 -15.39 -41.23 -11.59
C ALA A 1201 -15.59 -42.71 -11.98
N SER A 1202 -15.13 -43.15 -13.17
CA SER A 1202 -15.16 -44.57 -13.57
C SER A 1202 -14.10 -45.45 -12.87
N LEU A 1203 -13.24 -44.85 -12.05
CA LEU A 1203 -12.13 -45.52 -11.36
C LEU A 1203 -12.52 -46.20 -10.02
N PHE A 1204 -13.79 -46.18 -9.60
CA PHE A 1204 -14.23 -46.76 -8.32
C PHE A 1204 -15.41 -47.74 -8.38
N GLN A 1205 -15.71 -48.32 -9.54
CA GLN A 1205 -16.63 -49.46 -9.61
C GLN A 1205 -15.83 -50.75 -9.84
N HIS A 1206 -15.68 -51.55 -8.79
CA HIS A 1206 -15.38 -52.98 -8.96
C HIS A 1206 -16.64 -53.70 -9.43
N PRO A 1207 -16.51 -54.68 -10.34
CA PRO A 1207 -17.62 -55.49 -10.81
C PRO A 1207 -17.92 -56.56 -9.76
N ASP A 1208 -19.19 -56.72 -9.40
CA ASP A 1208 -19.87 -58.01 -9.24
C ASP A 1208 -21.28 -57.78 -8.67
N ASP A 1209 -22.25 -58.38 -9.37
CA ASP A 1209 -23.71 -58.48 -9.18
C ASP A 1209 -24.62 -57.26 -9.43
#